data_AF-A0A5E4EYR1-F1
#
_entry.id   AF-A0A5E4EYR1-F1
#
_cell.length_a   1.000
_cell.length_b   1.000
_cell.length_c   1.000
_cell.angle_alpha   90.00
_cell.angle_beta   90.00
_cell.angle_gamma   90.00
#
_symmetry.space_group_name_H-M   'P 1'
#
loop_
_entity.id
_entity.type
_entity.pdbx_description
1 polymer ?
#
loop_
_entity_poly.entity_id
_entity_poly.type
_entity_poly.pdbx_seq_one_letter_code
_entity_poly.pdbx_strand_id
1 'polypeptide(L)'
;MGSSPAGSGCGGGSGGSVVGGCGGGAVGGCTNGTSNNSCCNVSLKCRCRWRCLMSSGFVFFLGCFVLFGSVATLYVWFAFTPYYARTALSSSSMLGCQEDNEGSWSVGVFFGDSPFSLKPIEAMNVWRDKTAAWPVANPVVTCASVSDAGFPSNFVADPFLYVQGDIFYLFYETKNSITMQGDIGVSKSTDKGATWQQLGIALDEEWHLSYPYVFNYLGQIYMMPESSMKGELRLYRALNFPMQWTLEKVIMKKPLVDSFIINYNGAYWLFGSDHSGFGTRKNGQLEIWYSSSPLGPWKPHKKNPVYNVDKSFGARNGGRPFFYNGNLYRFGQDCAETYGRRVRTFKVEVLTKDEYKEVEVSLGLIEPSKGRNAWNGARHHHLDVQQLNTGEWIGVMDGDRVPSGDSVRRFILGSASVAIVAVLVILLGVLLGAVKCLIPLNWCTYNSGKRSDAFLAWERSHLFSSKVRRFCSRLNREVSFFRGRIKPNTCAGRLVLAILLACGVAAMCTGVKYIYGGSGAEEAYPLKGHYSEFTLLTMTYDARLWNLKMYVKHYSRCSSVREIVVVWNKGIPPKVSDFDSTVPVRIRVEKQNSLNNRFKMDSLIKTRAVLELDDDIMMTCNDIERGFRIWRQHPDRIVGFYPRLIDGSPLKYRGEKFARTHKGYNMILTGAAFLDSQVAFERYWGEEARQAREVVDKYFNCEDVLMNYLYANASLSKTVEYVRPAWAIDTSKLSGAAISRNTRVHYHIRSNCLLKFSEMYGSLTGRKWEFDGRKDGWDVRLQAQDACDSTEELRLKEEVSCLKDLPAQAESRREKTLKLHEDPSSSKQRE
;
A
#
# COMPACT_ATOMS: atom_id res chain seq x y z
N MET A 1 2.62 16.23 59.60
CA MET A 1 1.60 15.82 60.60
C MET A 1 0.77 14.76 59.88
N GLY A 2 0.86 13.45 60.10
CA GLY A 2 1.26 12.59 61.23
C GLY A 2 0.25 11.42 61.21
N SER A 3 0.54 10.16 61.52
CA SER A 3 1.74 9.52 62.07
C SER A 3 1.73 8.00 61.77
N SER A 4 2.90 7.36 61.68
CA SER A 4 3.08 5.90 61.92
C SER A 4 3.22 5.64 63.45
N PRO A 5 3.72 4.52 64.05
CA PRO A 5 4.45 3.30 63.57
C PRO A 5 3.61 2.00 63.83
N ALA A 6 4.07 0.74 64.02
CA ALA A 6 5.37 0.03 64.13
C ALA A 6 5.15 -1.46 63.73
N GLY A 7 6.13 -2.39 63.67
CA GLY A 7 7.61 -2.34 63.74
C GLY A 7 8.24 -3.74 63.97
N SER A 8 9.58 -3.82 63.90
CA SER A 8 10.48 -4.95 64.28
C SER A 8 10.36 -6.32 63.55
N GLY A 9 11.44 -7.07 63.28
CA GLY A 9 12.88 -6.78 63.41
C GLY A 9 13.78 -8.04 63.35
N CYS A 10 15.06 -7.86 62.97
CA CYS A 10 16.20 -8.81 63.06
C CYS A 10 16.15 -10.11 62.20
N GLY A 11 17.27 -10.73 61.78
CA GLY A 11 18.69 -10.33 61.81
C GLY A 11 19.67 -11.52 61.95
N GLY A 12 20.57 -11.75 60.96
CA GLY A 12 21.67 -12.75 60.99
C GLY A 12 21.28 -14.18 60.55
N GLY A 13 22.17 -15.06 60.06
CA GLY A 13 23.60 -14.94 59.72
C GLY A 13 24.32 -16.31 59.79
N SER A 14 25.16 -16.67 58.80
CA SER A 14 25.88 -17.98 58.63
C SER A 14 24.98 -19.23 58.49
N GLY A 15 25.28 -20.33 57.77
CA GLY A 15 26.51 -20.85 57.14
C GLY A 15 26.98 -22.12 57.86
N GLY A 16 27.13 -23.33 57.27
CA GLY A 16 26.82 -23.83 55.92
C GLY A 16 27.16 -25.34 55.81
N SER A 17 27.15 -25.89 54.58
CA SER A 17 27.81 -27.14 54.16
C SER A 17 27.17 -28.54 54.37
N VAL A 18 27.54 -29.42 53.41
CA VAL A 18 27.55 -30.90 53.38
C VAL A 18 26.35 -31.61 52.70
N VAL A 19 26.73 -32.65 51.94
CA VAL A 19 26.00 -33.34 50.88
C VAL A 19 25.90 -34.84 51.19
N GLY A 20 24.76 -35.45 50.84
CA GLY A 20 24.71 -36.81 50.29
C GLY A 20 24.62 -37.99 51.26
N GLY A 21 23.85 -39.00 50.84
CA GLY A 21 23.72 -40.30 51.53
C GLY A 21 22.65 -41.16 50.87
N CYS A 22 23.07 -42.17 50.09
CA CYS A 22 22.19 -43.04 49.30
C CYS A 22 21.80 -44.34 50.02
N GLY A 23 20.72 -44.97 49.55
CA GLY A 23 20.37 -46.37 49.84
C GLY A 23 19.44 -46.54 51.04
N GLY A 24 18.46 -47.46 51.04
CA GLY A 24 18.18 -48.53 50.09
C GLY A 24 18.16 -49.88 50.79
N GLY A 25 16.98 -50.34 51.22
CA GLY A 25 16.80 -51.61 51.93
C GLY A 25 15.31 -51.89 52.16
N ALA A 26 14.88 -53.14 51.94
CA ALA A 26 13.48 -53.56 51.95
C ALA A 26 13.22 -54.65 53.01
N VAL A 27 11.99 -55.18 53.02
CA VAL A 27 11.49 -56.33 53.83
C VAL A 27 11.15 -55.98 55.29
N GLY A 28 10.03 -56.38 55.89
CA GLY A 28 8.84 -57.11 55.37
C GLY A 28 7.93 -57.62 56.52
N GLY A 29 6.71 -58.08 56.18
CA GLY A 29 5.69 -58.62 57.12
C GLY A 29 4.45 -57.70 57.26
N CYS A 30 3.29 -57.98 56.65
CA CYS A 30 2.28 -59.03 56.94
C CYS A 30 1.54 -58.80 58.28
N THR A 31 0.20 -58.84 58.40
CA THR A 31 -0.92 -59.12 57.45
C THR A 31 -2.26 -58.77 58.13
N ASN A 32 -3.27 -58.26 57.38
CA ASN A 32 -4.69 -58.69 57.40
C ASN A 32 -5.63 -57.68 56.69
N GLY A 33 -6.74 -58.16 56.08
CA GLY A 33 -7.89 -57.29 55.73
C GLY A 33 -8.38 -57.23 54.26
N THR A 34 -8.77 -58.37 53.68
CA THR A 34 -9.81 -58.54 52.63
C THR A 34 -10.43 -57.33 51.90
N SER A 35 -10.31 -57.26 50.55
CA SER A 35 -11.47 -57.05 49.64
C SER A 35 -11.18 -57.32 48.14
N ASN A 36 -12.10 -58.07 47.51
CA ASN A 36 -12.46 -58.22 46.08
C ASN A 36 -11.42 -58.23 44.92
N ASN A 37 -11.25 -59.44 44.37
CA ASN A 37 -11.12 -59.81 42.93
C ASN A 37 -10.62 -58.78 41.90
N SER A 38 -9.36 -58.94 41.51
CA SER A 38 -8.78 -58.39 40.28
C SER A 38 -8.89 -59.37 39.10
N CYS A 39 -9.50 -58.96 37.99
CA CYS A 39 -9.20 -59.53 36.67
C CYS A 39 -9.70 -58.66 35.50
N CYS A 40 -8.97 -57.58 35.12
CA CYS A 40 -8.86 -57.11 33.71
C CYS A 40 -7.95 -55.87 33.48
N ASN A 41 -6.79 -56.09 32.86
CA ASN A 41 -6.45 -55.54 31.53
C ASN A 41 -6.48 -54.01 31.27
N VAL A 42 -5.51 -53.25 31.80
CA VAL A 42 -5.25 -51.83 31.40
C VAL A 42 -3.75 -51.52 31.20
N SER A 43 -2.98 -52.38 30.52
CA SER A 43 -1.56 -52.09 30.16
C SER A 43 -1.28 -52.10 28.66
N LEU A 44 -1.82 -53.06 27.90
CA LEU A 44 -1.58 -53.12 26.44
C LEU A 44 -2.33 -52.07 25.61
N LYS A 45 -3.41 -51.44 26.14
CA LYS A 45 -4.20 -50.46 25.38
C LYS A 45 -3.53 -49.08 25.20
N CYS A 46 -2.62 -48.66 26.08
CA CYS A 46 -1.93 -47.37 25.91
C CYS A 46 -0.90 -47.36 24.78
N ARG A 47 -0.11 -48.44 24.60
CA ARG A 47 0.84 -48.53 23.47
C ARG A 47 0.15 -48.57 22.10
N CYS A 48 -1.04 -49.17 21.99
CA CYS A 48 -1.83 -49.14 20.77
C CYS A 48 -2.48 -47.78 20.49
N ARG A 49 -2.79 -46.99 21.52
CA ARG A 49 -3.35 -45.63 21.35
C ARG A 49 -2.32 -44.64 20.79
N TRP A 50 -1.04 -44.77 21.18
CA TRP A 50 0.07 -44.01 20.56
C TRP A 50 0.45 -44.50 19.16
N ARG A 51 0.34 -45.80 18.85
CA ARG A 51 0.56 -46.30 17.48
C ARG A 51 -0.48 -45.81 16.46
N CYS A 52 -1.70 -45.48 16.88
CA CYS A 52 -2.71 -44.89 15.99
C CYS A 52 -2.47 -43.41 15.66
N LEU A 53 -1.64 -42.69 16.43
CA LEU A 53 -1.29 -41.30 16.16
C LEU A 53 -0.21 -41.14 15.07
N MET A 54 0.47 -42.21 14.69
CA MET A 54 1.61 -42.18 13.75
C MET A 54 1.36 -43.04 12.51
N SER A 55 0.27 -42.79 11.80
CA SER A 55 0.11 -43.33 10.44
C SER A 55 1.08 -42.64 9.48
N SER A 56 1.53 -43.33 8.42
CA SER A 56 2.39 -42.76 7.39
C SER A 56 1.81 -41.49 6.76
N GLY A 57 0.48 -41.44 6.63
CA GLY A 57 -0.25 -40.26 6.16
C GLY A 57 -0.19 -39.10 7.16
N PHE A 58 -0.37 -39.36 8.46
CA PHE A 58 -0.30 -38.32 9.49
C PHE A 58 1.10 -37.68 9.54
N VAL A 59 2.17 -38.48 9.56
CA VAL A 59 3.55 -37.99 9.56
C VAL A 59 3.85 -37.18 8.29
N PHE A 60 3.35 -37.64 7.13
CA PHE A 60 3.48 -36.92 5.86
C PHE A 60 2.75 -35.56 5.87
N PHE A 61 1.48 -35.52 6.33
CA PHE A 61 0.72 -34.28 6.41
C PHE A 61 1.32 -33.30 7.41
N LEU A 62 1.79 -33.77 8.57
CA LEU A 62 2.48 -32.95 9.56
C LEU A 62 3.79 -32.37 8.99
N GLY A 63 4.59 -33.17 8.29
CA GLY A 63 5.80 -32.71 7.61
C GLY A 63 5.50 -31.66 6.53
N CYS A 64 4.46 -31.86 5.72
CA CYS A 64 4.02 -30.88 4.73
C CYS A 64 3.49 -29.59 5.39
N PHE A 65 2.75 -29.70 6.49
CA PHE A 65 2.27 -28.53 7.25
C PHE A 65 3.43 -27.69 7.80
N VAL A 66 4.45 -28.34 8.38
CA VAL A 66 5.66 -27.64 8.86
C VAL A 66 6.44 -27.00 7.71
N LEU A 67 6.59 -27.70 6.58
CA LEU A 67 7.29 -27.19 5.39
C LEU A 67 6.58 -25.98 4.76
N PHE A 68 5.28 -26.10 4.47
CA PHE A 68 4.54 -24.98 3.87
C PHE A 68 4.27 -23.86 4.86
N GLY A 69 4.15 -24.15 6.16
CA GLY A 69 4.07 -23.16 7.22
C GLY A 69 5.37 -22.36 7.41
N SER A 70 6.54 -23.00 7.31
CA SER A 70 7.83 -22.30 7.36
C SER A 70 8.07 -21.48 6.09
N VAL A 71 7.73 -22.00 4.91
CA VAL A 71 7.73 -21.24 3.64
C VAL A 71 6.82 -20.02 3.73
N ALA A 72 5.59 -20.17 4.24
CA ALA A 72 4.67 -19.05 4.45
C ALA A 72 5.25 -18.01 5.41
N THR A 73 5.80 -18.44 6.54
CA THR A 73 6.38 -17.55 7.57
C THR A 73 7.60 -16.78 7.03
N LEU A 74 8.49 -17.47 6.32
CA LEU A 74 9.65 -16.84 5.65
C LEU A 74 9.19 -15.87 4.55
N TYR A 75 8.19 -16.25 3.75
CA TYR A 75 7.66 -15.36 2.72
C TYR A 75 7.02 -14.11 3.34
N VAL A 76 6.27 -14.22 4.45
CA VAL A 76 5.77 -13.04 5.19
C VAL A 76 6.93 -12.16 5.64
N TRP A 77 7.97 -12.74 6.25
CA TRP A 77 9.13 -12.01 6.75
C TRP A 77 9.87 -11.24 5.64
N PHE A 78 10.04 -11.84 4.46
CA PHE A 78 10.76 -11.22 3.34
C PHE A 78 9.89 -10.28 2.49
N ALA A 79 8.63 -10.62 2.24
CA ALA A 79 7.75 -9.87 1.35
C ALA A 79 7.01 -8.72 2.05
N PHE A 80 6.79 -8.81 3.36
CA PHE A 80 6.05 -7.82 4.13
C PHE A 80 6.88 -7.34 5.33
N THR A 81 7.04 -6.01 5.46
CA THR A 81 7.56 -5.45 6.72
C THR A 81 6.61 -5.88 7.85
N PRO A 82 7.11 -6.31 9.04
CA PRO A 82 6.25 -6.72 10.15
C PRO A 82 5.13 -5.70 10.42
N TYR A 83 3.90 -6.18 10.25
CA TYR A 83 2.65 -5.41 10.20
C TYR A 83 2.49 -4.42 11.36
N TYR A 84 2.99 -4.80 12.54
CA TYR A 84 3.07 -3.99 13.76
C TYR A 84 3.72 -2.60 13.59
N ALA A 85 4.63 -2.43 12.63
CA ALA A 85 5.27 -1.13 12.36
C ALA A 85 4.47 -0.20 11.43
N ARG A 86 3.41 -0.67 10.77
CA ARG A 86 2.51 0.18 9.98
C ARG A 86 1.33 0.66 10.81
N THR A 87 0.61 -0.25 11.48
CA THR A 87 -0.58 0.09 12.28
C THR A 87 -0.28 1.04 13.43
N ALA A 88 0.81 0.83 14.18
CA ALA A 88 1.21 1.71 15.29
C ALA A 88 1.70 3.12 14.87
N LEU A 89 1.87 3.37 13.56
CA LEU A 89 2.46 4.61 13.01
C LEU A 89 1.51 5.35 12.05
N SER A 90 0.36 4.77 11.72
CA SER A 90 -0.69 5.35 10.88
C SER A 90 -1.95 5.77 11.63
N SER A 91 -2.25 5.16 12.79
CA SER A 91 -3.34 5.62 13.65
C SER A 91 -2.96 5.60 15.14
N SER A 92 -3.15 6.75 15.79
CA SER A 92 -3.21 6.85 17.26
C SER A 92 -4.47 6.16 17.81
N SER A 93 -5.50 6.07 16.97
CA SER A 93 -6.78 5.44 17.25
C SER A 93 -6.84 4.01 16.72
N MET A 94 -7.10 3.02 17.59
CA MET A 94 -7.48 1.66 17.17
C MET A 94 -8.94 1.59 16.66
N LEU A 95 -9.66 2.72 16.68
CA LEU A 95 -11.09 2.82 16.44
C LEU A 95 -11.43 3.29 15.00
N GLY A 96 -10.53 3.17 14.02
CA GLY A 96 -10.82 3.63 12.66
C GLY A 96 -9.84 3.21 11.58
N CYS A 97 -10.18 3.56 10.34
CA CYS A 97 -9.51 3.17 9.09
C CYS A 97 -9.27 1.66 8.95
N GLN A 98 -10.21 0.83 9.40
CA GLN A 98 -10.09 -0.62 9.27
C GLN A 98 -10.41 -1.05 7.83
N GLU A 99 -9.72 -2.06 7.29
CA GLU A 99 -10.05 -2.61 5.96
C GLU A 99 -11.46 -3.21 5.97
N ASP A 100 -12.36 -2.70 5.13
CA ASP A 100 -13.67 -3.29 4.86
C ASP A 100 -13.86 -3.64 3.37
N ASN A 101 -15.10 -3.94 2.95
CA ASN A 101 -15.43 -4.29 1.57
C ASN A 101 -15.89 -3.11 0.70
N GLU A 102 -16.18 -1.96 1.30
CA GLU A 102 -16.78 -0.81 0.60
C GLU A 102 -15.72 0.13 0.07
N GLY A 103 -14.60 0.31 0.78
CA GLY A 103 -13.43 1.04 0.28
C GLY A 103 -12.65 1.79 1.37
N SER A 104 -11.58 2.46 0.95
CA SER A 104 -10.84 3.42 1.78
C SER A 104 -11.11 4.86 1.33
N TRP A 105 -12.40 5.21 1.19
CA TRP A 105 -12.83 6.50 0.68
C TRP A 105 -12.27 7.68 1.49
N SER A 106 -11.83 8.68 0.76
CA SER A 106 -11.25 9.94 1.25
C SER A 106 -11.68 11.10 0.35
N VAL A 107 -11.60 12.34 0.83
CA VAL A 107 -12.06 13.52 0.07
C VAL A 107 -10.88 14.41 -0.31
N GLY A 108 -10.87 14.83 -1.58
CA GLY A 108 -9.94 15.82 -2.14
C GLY A 108 -10.64 17.12 -2.56
N VAL A 109 -9.85 18.20 -2.62
CA VAL A 109 -10.25 19.54 -3.04
C VAL A 109 -9.58 19.92 -4.38
N PHE A 110 -10.33 20.63 -5.21
CA PHE A 110 -9.95 21.10 -6.54
C PHE A 110 -10.34 22.58 -6.71
N PHE A 111 -9.59 23.33 -7.50
CA PHE A 111 -9.84 24.74 -7.82
C PHE A 111 -9.65 25.02 -9.32
N GLY A 112 -10.29 26.06 -9.85
CA GLY A 112 -10.05 26.53 -11.21
C GLY A 112 -10.96 27.68 -11.63
N ASP A 113 -10.73 28.23 -12.82
CA ASP A 113 -11.51 29.37 -13.36
C ASP A 113 -12.93 28.96 -13.82
N SER A 114 -13.19 27.65 -13.95
CA SER A 114 -14.46 27.06 -14.37
C SER A 114 -14.61 25.64 -13.80
N PRO A 115 -15.82 25.07 -13.74
CA PRO A 115 -16.03 23.68 -13.29
C PRO A 115 -15.43 22.66 -14.28
N PHE A 116 -15.08 23.07 -15.50
CA PHE A 116 -14.46 22.25 -16.55
C PHE A 116 -12.93 22.39 -16.61
N SER A 117 -12.33 23.20 -15.75
CA SER A 117 -10.88 23.46 -15.70
C SER A 117 -10.31 23.29 -14.29
N LEU A 118 -10.98 22.48 -13.47
CA LEU A 118 -10.59 22.16 -12.11
C LEU A 118 -9.24 21.40 -12.08
N LYS A 119 -8.37 21.82 -11.17
CA LYS A 119 -7.06 21.20 -10.87
C LYS A 119 -6.99 20.91 -9.37
N PRO A 120 -6.30 19.84 -8.94
CA PRO A 120 -6.24 19.49 -7.53
C PRO A 120 -5.43 20.52 -6.72
N ILE A 121 -5.65 20.56 -5.41
CA ILE A 121 -5.08 21.59 -4.51
C ILE A 121 -3.55 21.70 -4.57
N GLU A 122 -2.82 20.59 -4.79
CA GLU A 122 -1.37 20.58 -5.01
C GLU A 122 -0.91 21.43 -6.20
N ALA A 123 -1.75 21.60 -7.22
CA ALA A 123 -1.46 22.46 -8.37
C ALA A 123 -1.52 23.96 -8.05
N MET A 124 -2.29 24.34 -7.02
CA MET A 124 -2.41 25.73 -6.55
C MET A 124 -1.20 26.18 -5.74
N ASN A 125 -0.36 25.24 -5.29
CA ASN A 125 0.83 25.50 -4.48
C ASN A 125 0.52 26.37 -3.27
N VAL A 126 -0.49 25.99 -2.48
CA VAL A 126 -0.84 26.72 -1.25
C VAL A 126 0.25 26.49 -0.20
N TRP A 127 0.92 27.57 0.20
CA TRP A 127 2.01 27.58 1.19
C TRP A 127 1.48 28.09 2.54
N ARG A 128 1.70 27.34 3.64
CA ARG A 128 1.32 27.75 5.01
C ARG A 128 2.35 27.28 6.05
N ASP A 129 3.19 28.22 6.52
CA ASP A 129 4.32 28.01 7.47
C ASP A 129 4.01 27.24 8.76
N LYS A 130 2.74 27.12 9.11
CA LYS A 130 2.25 26.50 10.34
C LYS A 130 1.85 25.03 10.18
N THR A 131 1.81 24.52 8.95
CA THR A 131 1.37 23.14 8.64
C THR A 131 2.54 22.27 8.19
N ALA A 132 2.32 20.95 8.12
CA ALA A 132 3.31 19.99 7.64
C ALA A 132 3.27 19.78 6.11
N ALA A 133 2.47 20.56 5.38
CA ALA A 133 1.97 20.22 4.05
C ALA A 133 2.54 21.19 3.00
N TRP A 134 3.47 20.71 2.17
CA TRP A 134 4.41 21.55 1.42
C TRP A 134 4.79 21.00 0.03
N PRO A 135 3.90 21.11 -0.98
CA PRO A 135 2.58 21.75 -0.93
C PRO A 135 1.54 20.86 -0.24
N VAL A 136 0.39 21.44 0.13
CA VAL A 136 -0.81 20.63 0.45
C VAL A 136 -1.16 19.77 -0.75
N ALA A 137 -1.41 18.48 -0.52
CA ALA A 137 -1.83 17.54 -1.54
C ALA A 137 -3.06 16.75 -1.08
N ASN A 138 -3.87 16.32 -2.04
CA ASN A 138 -5.02 15.45 -1.77
C ASN A 138 -4.59 14.03 -1.32
N PRO A 139 -5.42 13.33 -0.52
CA PRO A 139 -6.70 13.76 0.03
C PRO A 139 -6.53 14.70 1.25
N VAL A 140 -7.52 15.57 1.48
CA VAL A 140 -7.49 16.55 2.58
C VAL A 140 -8.37 16.17 3.77
N VAL A 141 -9.32 15.26 3.60
CA VAL A 141 -10.09 14.64 4.71
C VAL A 141 -10.10 13.13 4.54
N THR A 142 -9.85 12.40 5.62
CA THR A 142 -9.78 10.93 5.66
C THR A 142 -10.41 10.37 6.93
N CYS A 143 -10.73 9.07 6.94
CA CYS A 143 -11.14 8.33 8.14
C CYS A 143 -10.22 8.56 9.35
N ALA A 144 -8.92 8.78 9.13
CA ALA A 144 -7.94 8.98 10.19
C ALA A 144 -8.15 10.34 10.85
N SER A 145 -8.36 11.38 10.05
CA SER A 145 -8.64 12.73 10.57
C SER A 145 -9.92 12.77 11.42
N VAL A 146 -10.95 12.01 11.05
CA VAL A 146 -12.22 11.89 11.79
C VAL A 146 -12.01 11.06 13.07
N SER A 147 -11.29 9.94 12.98
CA SER A 147 -11.02 9.01 14.10
C SER A 147 -10.07 9.57 15.16
N ASP A 148 -9.04 10.31 14.76
CA ASP A 148 -8.13 11.00 15.68
C ASP A 148 -8.82 12.19 16.39
N ALA A 149 -9.93 12.71 15.83
CA ALA A 149 -10.78 13.71 16.48
C ALA A 149 -11.81 13.10 17.46
N GLY A 150 -11.82 11.77 17.62
CA GLY A 150 -12.69 11.06 18.56
C GLY A 150 -13.97 10.47 17.96
N PHE A 151 -14.15 10.51 16.64
CA PHE A 151 -15.32 9.96 15.94
C PHE A 151 -14.90 8.70 15.15
N PRO A 152 -15.17 7.48 15.64
CA PRO A 152 -14.73 6.23 15.00
C PRO A 152 -15.18 6.15 13.54
N SER A 153 -14.27 6.02 12.58
CA SER A 153 -14.58 6.08 11.14
C SER A 153 -13.72 5.15 10.31
N ASN A 154 -14.30 4.38 9.38
CA ASN A 154 -13.58 3.55 8.41
C ASN A 154 -13.32 4.27 7.07
N PHE A 155 -14.21 5.14 6.62
CA PHE A 155 -14.05 5.95 5.41
C PHE A 155 -14.84 7.26 5.49
N VAL A 156 -14.55 8.20 4.57
CA VAL A 156 -15.39 9.38 4.31
C VAL A 156 -15.73 9.50 2.82
N ALA A 157 -17.02 9.69 2.50
CA ALA A 157 -17.55 9.69 1.12
C ALA A 157 -18.68 10.73 0.94
N ASP A 158 -19.18 10.90 -0.28
CA ASP A 158 -20.27 11.85 -0.61
C ASP A 158 -20.08 13.30 -0.08
N PRO A 159 -18.97 13.98 -0.38
CA PRO A 159 -18.70 15.34 0.09
C PRO A 159 -19.62 16.39 -0.54
N PHE A 160 -20.42 17.06 0.30
CA PHE A 160 -21.14 18.29 -0.02
C PHE A 160 -20.51 19.49 0.67
N LEU A 161 -20.21 20.52 -0.13
CA LEU A 161 -19.68 21.79 0.35
C LEU A 161 -20.84 22.74 0.71
N TYR A 162 -20.62 23.59 1.71
CA TYR A 162 -21.45 24.76 1.99
C TYR A 162 -20.55 25.94 2.35
N VAL A 163 -20.53 26.96 1.48
CA VAL A 163 -19.67 28.15 1.63
C VAL A 163 -20.43 29.26 2.34
N GLN A 164 -19.88 29.78 3.45
CA GLN A 164 -20.46 30.89 4.22
C GLN A 164 -19.38 31.95 4.48
N GLY A 165 -19.33 32.97 3.61
CA GLY A 165 -18.22 33.92 3.58
C GLY A 165 -16.91 33.20 3.22
N ASP A 166 -15.85 33.44 3.99
CA ASP A 166 -14.55 32.77 3.82
C ASP A 166 -14.47 31.40 4.55
N ILE A 167 -15.57 30.94 5.15
CA ILE A 167 -15.64 29.67 5.87
C ILE A 167 -16.26 28.61 4.97
N PHE A 168 -15.57 27.48 4.82
CA PHE A 168 -16.04 26.31 4.10
C PHE A 168 -16.49 25.25 5.10
N TYR A 169 -17.73 24.79 5.00
CA TYR A 169 -18.23 23.62 5.71
C TYR A 169 -18.34 22.46 4.72
N LEU A 170 -17.87 21.29 5.12
CA LEU A 170 -17.88 20.07 4.32
C LEU A 170 -18.67 19.02 5.08
N PHE A 171 -19.82 18.63 4.56
CA PHE A 171 -20.64 17.52 5.05
C PHE A 171 -20.32 16.27 4.22
N TYR A 172 -20.27 15.10 4.84
CA TYR A 172 -19.93 13.84 4.18
C TYR A 172 -20.55 12.67 4.93
N GLU A 173 -20.74 11.55 4.24
CA GLU A 173 -20.90 10.25 4.88
C GLU A 173 -19.60 9.92 5.62
N THR A 174 -19.71 9.51 6.88
CA THR A 174 -18.64 8.84 7.63
C THR A 174 -19.14 7.50 8.13
N LYS A 175 -18.47 6.42 7.74
CA LYS A 175 -18.88 5.09 8.19
C LYS A 175 -18.28 4.75 9.54
N ASN A 176 -19.13 4.68 10.55
CA ASN A 176 -18.77 4.33 11.92
C ASN A 176 -18.14 2.93 11.98
N SER A 177 -16.93 2.83 12.52
CA SER A 177 -16.15 1.58 12.54
C SER A 177 -16.68 0.53 13.54
N ILE A 178 -17.55 0.92 14.46
CA ILE A 178 -18.10 0.07 15.52
C ILE A 178 -19.48 -0.47 15.10
N THR A 179 -20.37 0.41 14.64
CA THR A 179 -21.72 0.04 14.20
C THR A 179 -21.77 -0.41 12.73
N MET A 180 -20.73 -0.10 11.95
CA MET A 180 -20.65 -0.31 10.49
C MET A 180 -21.72 0.46 9.68
N GLN A 181 -22.28 1.50 10.28
CA GLN A 181 -23.33 2.38 9.73
C GLN A 181 -22.73 3.68 9.20
N GLY A 182 -23.32 4.25 8.15
CA GLY A 182 -23.02 5.62 7.68
C GLY A 182 -23.78 6.66 8.50
N ASP A 183 -23.03 7.63 9.04
CA ASP A 183 -23.53 8.81 9.74
C ASP A 183 -23.11 10.08 8.97
N ILE A 184 -23.74 11.24 9.20
CA ILE A 184 -23.32 12.49 8.53
C ILE A 184 -22.31 13.25 9.39
N GLY A 185 -21.05 13.26 8.96
CA GLY A 185 -19.98 14.07 9.56
C GLY A 185 -19.93 15.49 9.01
N VAL A 186 -19.34 16.41 9.78
CA VAL A 186 -19.03 17.76 9.28
C VAL A 186 -17.64 18.25 9.72
N SER A 187 -16.91 18.79 8.74
CA SER A 187 -15.63 19.48 8.89
C SER A 187 -15.74 20.95 8.48
N LYS A 188 -14.83 21.78 8.99
CA LYS A 188 -14.71 23.21 8.66
C LYS A 188 -13.30 23.58 8.23
N SER A 189 -13.18 24.38 7.16
CA SER A 189 -11.95 25.04 6.75
C SER A 189 -12.10 26.56 6.80
N THR A 190 -11.00 27.25 7.09
CA THR A 190 -10.90 28.73 7.10
C THR A 190 -9.71 29.23 6.28
N ASP A 191 -9.10 28.36 5.46
CA ASP A 191 -7.87 28.61 4.72
C ASP A 191 -7.95 28.15 3.25
N LYS A 192 -9.16 28.23 2.67
CA LYS A 192 -9.51 27.72 1.33
C LYS A 192 -9.29 26.21 1.17
N GLY A 193 -9.79 25.41 2.11
CA GLY A 193 -9.79 23.94 2.01
C GLY A 193 -8.42 23.27 2.16
N ALA A 194 -7.39 24.03 2.57
CA ALA A 194 -6.04 23.53 2.76
C ALA A 194 -5.90 22.73 4.08
N THR A 195 -6.62 23.14 5.13
CA THR A 195 -6.77 22.38 6.37
C THR A 195 -8.24 22.30 6.79
N TRP A 196 -8.59 21.20 7.49
CA TRP A 196 -9.95 20.90 7.91
C TRP A 196 -9.98 20.54 9.39
N GLN A 197 -10.77 21.29 10.15
CA GLN A 197 -11.11 21.01 11.54
C GLN A 197 -12.37 20.14 11.58
N GLN A 198 -12.25 18.96 12.19
CA GLN A 198 -13.40 18.13 12.53
C GLN A 198 -14.28 18.83 13.56
N LEU A 199 -15.59 18.92 13.31
CA LEU A 199 -16.55 19.50 14.26
C LEU A 199 -17.40 18.42 14.94
N GLY A 200 -17.71 17.33 14.23
CA GLY A 200 -18.35 16.13 14.76
C GLY A 200 -19.38 15.51 13.82
N ILE A 201 -20.25 14.68 14.37
CA ILE A 201 -21.42 14.13 13.67
C ILE A 201 -22.54 15.17 13.69
N ALA A 202 -22.99 15.59 12.51
CA ALA A 202 -24.07 16.55 12.31
C ALA A 202 -25.45 15.88 12.34
N LEU A 203 -25.56 14.64 11.87
CA LEU A 203 -26.79 13.86 11.91
C LEU A 203 -26.48 12.37 12.11
N ASP A 204 -27.16 11.78 13.08
CA ASP A 204 -27.12 10.37 13.50
C ASP A 204 -28.58 9.92 13.69
N GLU A 205 -28.91 8.72 13.22
CA GLU A 205 -30.25 8.13 13.17
C GLU A 205 -30.12 6.60 13.34
N GLU A 206 -31.22 5.86 13.51
CA GLU A 206 -31.19 4.39 13.67
C GLU A 206 -30.91 3.59 12.37
N TRP A 207 -30.55 4.27 11.26
CA TRP A 207 -30.32 3.67 9.94
C TRP A 207 -29.24 4.43 9.17
N HIS A 208 -28.64 3.74 8.20
CA HIS A 208 -27.58 4.27 7.34
C HIS A 208 -27.99 5.57 6.62
N LEU A 209 -27.15 6.60 6.75
CA LEU A 209 -27.24 7.89 6.09
C LEU A 209 -26.03 8.09 5.15
N SER A 210 -26.28 8.65 3.98
CA SER A 210 -25.23 9.09 3.04
C SER A 210 -25.70 10.34 2.27
N TYR A 211 -24.97 10.77 1.24
CA TYR A 211 -25.37 11.83 0.31
C TYR A 211 -26.00 13.10 0.97
N PRO A 212 -25.33 13.79 1.92
CA PRO A 212 -25.91 14.89 2.70
C PRO A 212 -26.11 16.18 1.89
N TYR A 213 -27.14 16.23 1.05
CA TYR A 213 -27.41 17.38 0.18
C TYR A 213 -27.84 18.63 0.98
N VAL A 214 -26.90 19.53 1.26
CA VAL A 214 -27.17 20.80 1.98
C VAL A 214 -27.49 21.94 1.00
N PHE A 215 -28.52 22.74 1.30
CA PHE A 215 -28.93 23.91 0.51
C PHE A 215 -29.60 25.00 1.37
N ASN A 216 -29.63 26.24 0.86
CA ASN A 216 -30.38 27.34 1.46
C ASN A 216 -31.76 27.50 0.78
N TYR A 217 -32.80 27.77 1.58
CA TYR A 217 -34.11 28.17 1.08
C TYR A 217 -34.76 29.17 2.04
N LEU A 218 -35.14 30.35 1.52
CA LEU A 218 -35.73 31.46 2.29
C LEU A 218 -34.92 31.85 3.55
N GLY A 219 -33.58 31.82 3.45
CA GLY A 219 -32.68 32.16 4.55
C GLY A 219 -32.50 31.05 5.59
N GLN A 220 -33.22 29.94 5.49
CA GLN A 220 -33.03 28.73 6.30
C GLN A 220 -32.11 27.74 5.59
N ILE A 221 -31.32 26.99 6.35
CA ILE A 221 -30.43 25.95 5.83
C ILE A 221 -31.09 24.58 6.04
N TYR A 222 -31.13 23.79 4.98
CA TYR A 222 -31.71 22.45 4.97
C TYR A 222 -30.67 21.41 4.55
N MET A 223 -30.79 20.21 5.09
CA MET A 223 -30.04 19.01 4.70
C MET A 223 -31.03 17.93 4.24
N MET A 224 -30.72 17.29 3.13
CA MET A 224 -31.47 16.17 2.57
C MET A 224 -30.53 14.98 2.36
N PRO A 225 -30.27 14.17 3.41
CA PRO A 225 -29.45 12.97 3.27
C PRO A 225 -30.21 11.89 2.49
N GLU A 226 -29.48 10.93 1.93
CA GLU A 226 -30.06 9.64 1.58
C GLU A 226 -30.50 8.93 2.87
N SER A 227 -31.74 8.46 2.89
CA SER A 227 -32.29 7.58 3.92
C SER A 227 -33.04 6.40 3.29
N SER A 228 -32.47 5.83 2.21
CA SER A 228 -33.10 4.79 1.38
C SER A 228 -33.49 3.55 2.19
N MET A 229 -32.67 3.14 3.16
CA MET A 229 -32.94 2.06 4.13
C MET A 229 -34.20 2.29 4.96
N LYS A 230 -34.56 3.55 5.24
CA LYS A 230 -35.79 3.93 5.97
C LYS A 230 -37.04 3.89 5.10
N GLY A 231 -36.90 3.88 3.77
CA GLY A 231 -38.02 3.96 2.83
C GLY A 231 -38.62 5.36 2.65
N GLU A 232 -37.91 6.39 3.10
CA GLU A 232 -38.36 7.79 3.11
C GLU A 232 -37.26 8.72 2.60
N LEU A 233 -37.64 9.86 2.02
CA LEU A 233 -36.76 10.99 1.76
C LEU A 233 -37.15 12.13 2.69
N ARG A 234 -36.19 12.59 3.49
CA ARG A 234 -36.39 13.49 4.64
C ARG A 234 -35.64 14.81 4.45
N LEU A 235 -36.25 15.90 4.89
CA LEU A 235 -35.61 17.21 5.03
C LEU A 235 -35.42 17.56 6.49
N TYR A 236 -34.18 17.90 6.85
CA TYR A 236 -33.81 18.41 8.17
C TYR A 236 -33.48 19.89 8.03
N ARG A 237 -33.93 20.72 8.98
CA ARG A 237 -33.61 22.15 9.05
C ARG A 237 -32.58 22.41 10.15
N ALA A 238 -31.61 23.27 9.88
CA ALA A 238 -30.65 23.69 10.90
C ALA A 238 -31.34 24.52 12.00
N LEU A 239 -31.10 24.15 13.26
CA LEU A 239 -31.42 24.96 14.44
C LEU A 239 -30.22 25.80 14.87
N ASN A 240 -29.04 25.19 14.88
CA ASN A 240 -27.76 25.85 15.17
C ASN A 240 -26.70 25.28 14.22
N PHE A 241 -26.48 25.98 13.10
CA PHE A 241 -25.61 25.51 12.02
C PHE A 241 -24.13 25.54 12.45
N PRO A 242 -23.33 24.47 12.18
CA PRO A 242 -23.64 23.29 11.36
C PRO A 242 -24.06 22.04 12.16
N MET A 243 -24.18 22.12 13.49
CA MET A 243 -24.20 20.92 14.36
C MET A 243 -25.58 20.45 14.82
N GLN A 244 -26.59 21.32 14.86
CA GLN A 244 -27.92 20.96 15.39
C GLN A 244 -28.97 21.06 14.29
N TRP A 245 -29.65 19.95 14.05
CA TRP A 245 -30.66 19.78 13.01
C TRP A 245 -31.95 19.22 13.60
N THR A 246 -33.08 19.51 12.95
CA THR A 246 -34.38 18.95 13.32
C THR A 246 -35.12 18.47 12.08
N LEU A 247 -35.87 17.37 12.17
CA LEU A 247 -36.67 16.86 11.06
C LEU A 247 -37.80 17.87 10.77
N GLU A 248 -37.70 18.56 9.63
CA GLU A 248 -38.72 19.51 9.17
C GLU A 248 -39.86 18.76 8.49
N LYS A 249 -39.54 17.82 7.59
CA LYS A 249 -40.56 17.16 6.74
C LYS A 249 -40.07 15.85 6.11
N VAL A 250 -40.92 14.83 6.12
CA VAL A 250 -40.83 13.71 5.17
C VAL A 250 -41.42 14.19 3.84
N ILE A 251 -40.57 14.45 2.85
CA ILE A 251 -41.03 15.00 1.56
C ILE A 251 -41.54 13.93 0.59
N MET A 252 -41.04 12.70 0.69
CA MET A 252 -41.58 11.53 -0.02
C MET A 252 -41.43 10.25 0.80
N LYS A 253 -42.37 9.32 0.64
CA LYS A 253 -42.32 7.96 1.19
C LYS A 253 -41.86 6.97 0.10
N LYS A 254 -40.60 7.12 -0.31
CA LYS A 254 -39.91 6.28 -1.30
C LYS A 254 -38.45 6.07 -0.85
N PRO A 255 -37.85 4.89 -1.10
CA PRO A 255 -36.45 4.59 -0.78
C PRO A 255 -35.50 5.20 -1.82
N LEU A 256 -35.48 6.53 -1.93
CA LEU A 256 -34.66 7.20 -2.94
C LEU A 256 -33.18 7.24 -2.57
N VAL A 257 -32.37 6.98 -3.59
CA VAL A 257 -30.91 6.96 -3.57
C VAL A 257 -30.35 8.20 -4.28
N ASP A 258 -29.29 8.79 -3.74
CA ASP A 258 -28.57 9.97 -4.25
C ASP A 258 -29.48 11.13 -4.70
N SER A 259 -30.32 11.62 -3.80
CA SER A 259 -31.33 12.63 -4.16
C SER A 259 -30.80 14.06 -4.12
N PHE A 260 -31.17 14.90 -5.10
CA PHE A 260 -30.91 16.35 -5.06
C PHE A 260 -32.12 17.17 -5.50
N ILE A 261 -32.19 18.42 -5.04
CA ILE A 261 -33.21 19.41 -5.46
C ILE A 261 -32.55 20.59 -6.16
N ILE A 262 -33.06 20.98 -7.35
CA ILE A 262 -32.60 22.15 -8.11
C ILE A 262 -33.79 23.03 -8.53
N ASN A 263 -33.63 24.36 -8.48
CA ASN A 263 -34.60 25.28 -9.07
C ASN A 263 -34.21 25.53 -10.54
N TYR A 264 -35.14 25.29 -11.46
CA TYR A 264 -34.96 25.54 -12.89
C TYR A 264 -36.27 25.99 -13.52
N ASN A 265 -36.22 27.09 -14.25
CA ASN A 265 -37.36 27.73 -14.93
C ASN A 265 -38.59 27.95 -14.03
N GLY A 266 -38.36 28.38 -12.78
CA GLY A 266 -39.43 28.72 -11.82
C GLY A 266 -40.11 27.52 -11.17
N ALA A 267 -39.59 26.30 -11.36
CA ALA A 267 -40.03 25.10 -10.67
C ALA A 267 -38.87 24.45 -9.92
N TYR A 268 -39.19 23.80 -8.81
CA TYR A 268 -38.25 22.92 -8.11
C TYR A 268 -38.34 21.52 -8.73
N TRP A 269 -37.18 20.94 -9.02
CA TRP A 269 -37.02 19.60 -9.57
C TRP A 269 -36.24 18.74 -8.59
N LEU A 270 -36.73 17.54 -8.34
CA LEU A 270 -36.11 16.53 -7.49
C LEU A 270 -35.70 15.37 -8.39
N PHE A 271 -34.43 14.95 -8.28
CA PHE A 271 -33.86 13.83 -9.00
C PHE A 271 -33.44 12.77 -7.97
N GLY A 272 -33.58 11.49 -8.30
CA GLY A 272 -33.12 10.39 -7.45
C GLY A 272 -33.38 9.02 -8.10
N SER A 273 -32.86 7.95 -7.49
CA SER A 273 -33.03 6.57 -8.00
C SER A 273 -33.87 5.73 -7.04
N ASP A 274 -34.80 4.91 -7.54
CA ASP A 274 -35.65 4.01 -6.74
C ASP A 274 -35.38 2.54 -7.10
N HIS A 275 -34.45 1.93 -6.37
CA HIS A 275 -34.02 0.55 -6.63
C HIS A 275 -35.01 -0.52 -6.10
N SER A 276 -36.22 -0.14 -5.67
CA SER A 276 -37.21 -1.09 -5.13
C SER A 276 -38.17 -1.67 -6.18
N GLY A 277 -38.29 -1.04 -7.36
CA GLY A 277 -39.25 -1.43 -8.39
C GLY A 277 -38.90 -2.76 -9.10
N PHE A 278 -39.93 -3.52 -9.48
CA PHE A 278 -39.74 -4.73 -10.30
C PHE A 278 -39.14 -4.37 -11.68
N GLY A 279 -38.06 -5.05 -12.07
CA GLY A 279 -37.35 -4.79 -13.34
C GLY A 279 -36.43 -3.55 -13.32
N THR A 280 -36.19 -2.93 -12.16
CA THR A 280 -35.21 -1.85 -12.03
C THR A 280 -33.77 -2.38 -12.15
N ARG A 281 -32.94 -1.67 -12.92
CA ARG A 281 -31.50 -1.92 -13.03
C ARG A 281 -30.79 -1.12 -11.93
N LYS A 282 -30.21 -1.81 -10.93
CA LYS A 282 -29.44 -1.19 -9.85
C LYS A 282 -28.34 -0.28 -10.43
N ASN A 283 -28.23 0.94 -9.91
CA ASN A 283 -27.37 2.04 -10.40
C ASN A 283 -27.62 2.49 -11.86
N GLY A 284 -28.63 1.95 -12.57
CA GLY A 284 -28.97 2.27 -13.96
C GLY A 284 -30.30 3.02 -14.14
N GLN A 285 -30.97 3.36 -13.04
CA GLN A 285 -32.29 4.00 -13.03
C GLN A 285 -32.19 5.47 -12.60
N LEU A 286 -33.06 6.33 -13.15
CA LEU A 286 -33.26 7.72 -12.71
C LEU A 286 -34.76 8.06 -12.78
N GLU A 287 -35.28 8.72 -11.73
CA GLU A 287 -36.63 9.29 -11.66
C GLU A 287 -36.55 10.79 -11.36
N ILE A 288 -37.52 11.55 -11.87
CA ILE A 288 -37.62 13.01 -11.72
C ILE A 288 -39.01 13.38 -11.16
N TRP A 289 -39.07 14.35 -10.26
CA TRP A 289 -40.30 14.97 -9.78
C TRP A 289 -40.21 16.49 -9.85
N TYR A 290 -41.35 17.16 -9.87
CA TYR A 290 -41.43 18.63 -9.85
C TYR A 290 -42.43 19.15 -8.80
N SER A 291 -42.17 20.36 -8.32
CA SER A 291 -42.95 21.06 -7.30
C SER A 291 -42.82 22.58 -7.47
N SER A 292 -43.75 23.35 -6.87
CA SER A 292 -43.61 24.81 -6.69
C SER A 292 -42.74 25.19 -5.48
N SER A 293 -42.38 24.22 -4.64
CA SER A 293 -41.60 24.41 -3.41
C SER A 293 -40.68 23.20 -3.18
N PRO A 294 -39.45 23.38 -2.63
CA PRO A 294 -38.57 22.27 -2.27
C PRO A 294 -39.17 21.39 -1.14
N LEU A 295 -40.17 21.91 -0.42
CA LEU A 295 -40.90 21.17 0.62
C LEU A 295 -42.04 20.30 0.04
N GLY A 296 -42.16 20.20 -1.29
CA GLY A 296 -43.26 19.52 -1.97
C GLY A 296 -44.60 20.29 -1.90
N PRO A 297 -45.75 19.65 -2.25
CA PRO A 297 -45.87 18.25 -2.66
C PRO A 297 -45.27 17.97 -4.04
N TRP A 298 -44.57 16.84 -4.16
CA TRP A 298 -43.87 16.43 -5.37
C TRP A 298 -44.79 15.69 -6.35
N LYS A 299 -44.79 16.10 -7.62
CA LYS A 299 -45.50 15.44 -8.72
C LYS A 299 -44.49 14.68 -9.60
N PRO A 300 -44.73 13.41 -9.96
CA PRO A 300 -43.81 12.67 -10.83
C PRO A 300 -43.78 13.28 -12.23
N HIS A 301 -42.60 13.23 -12.85
CA HIS A 301 -42.43 13.50 -14.29
C HIS A 301 -43.15 12.42 -15.10
N LYS A 302 -43.79 12.80 -16.21
CA LYS A 302 -44.64 11.86 -16.99
C LYS A 302 -43.86 10.69 -17.61
N LYS A 303 -42.56 10.83 -17.81
CA LYS A 303 -41.68 9.79 -18.36
C LYS A 303 -40.94 8.99 -17.28
N ASN A 304 -41.34 9.04 -16.01
CA ASN A 304 -40.69 8.24 -14.97
C ASN A 304 -40.88 6.72 -15.18
N PRO A 305 -39.83 5.89 -14.99
CA PRO A 305 -38.44 6.29 -14.79
C PRO A 305 -37.81 6.80 -16.10
N VAL A 306 -37.21 7.99 -16.07
CA VAL A 306 -36.65 8.63 -17.28
C VAL A 306 -35.49 7.84 -17.85
N TYR A 307 -34.77 7.09 -17.00
CA TYR A 307 -33.82 6.06 -17.40
C TYR A 307 -34.03 4.77 -16.59
N ASN A 308 -33.85 3.62 -17.24
CA ASN A 308 -33.69 2.30 -16.63
C ASN A 308 -32.74 1.46 -17.52
N VAL A 309 -31.49 1.93 -17.60
CA VAL A 309 -30.46 1.55 -18.58
C VAL A 309 -29.30 0.81 -17.90
N ASP A 310 -28.19 0.59 -18.60
CA ASP A 310 -27.01 -0.02 -17.98
C ASP A 310 -26.35 0.91 -16.95
N LYS A 311 -25.75 0.31 -15.91
CA LYS A 311 -25.07 1.00 -14.80
C LYS A 311 -23.82 1.79 -15.22
N SER A 312 -23.32 1.62 -16.44
CA SER A 312 -22.28 2.46 -17.06
C SER A 312 -22.79 3.84 -17.52
N PHE A 313 -24.10 4.02 -17.70
CA PHE A 313 -24.65 5.19 -18.37
C PHE A 313 -24.43 6.50 -17.59
N GLY A 314 -24.42 6.47 -16.25
CA GLY A 314 -24.46 7.68 -15.41
C GLY A 314 -25.86 8.06 -14.93
N ALA A 315 -26.80 7.12 -14.86
CA ALA A 315 -28.17 7.40 -14.43
C ALA A 315 -28.25 7.81 -12.94
N ARG A 316 -27.66 7.01 -12.04
CA ARG A 316 -27.51 7.36 -10.61
C ARG A 316 -26.71 8.66 -10.46
N ASN A 317 -27.13 9.57 -9.59
CA ASN A 317 -26.51 10.90 -9.46
C ASN A 317 -25.13 10.83 -8.79
N GLY A 318 -24.25 11.78 -9.13
CA GLY A 318 -22.86 11.82 -8.63
C GLY A 318 -22.49 13.13 -7.96
N GLY A 319 -23.43 13.76 -7.24
CA GLY A 319 -23.22 15.01 -6.49
C GLY A 319 -24.11 16.17 -6.93
N ARG A 320 -23.68 17.40 -6.63
CA ARG A 320 -24.50 18.61 -6.80
C ARG A 320 -24.66 19.01 -8.28
N PRO A 321 -25.88 19.27 -8.79
CA PRO A 321 -26.06 19.88 -10.10
C PRO A 321 -25.64 21.36 -10.07
N PHE A 322 -25.06 21.86 -11.15
CA PHE A 322 -24.55 23.23 -11.21
C PHE A 322 -25.00 23.97 -12.48
N PHE A 323 -25.01 25.29 -12.41
CA PHE A 323 -25.21 26.15 -13.57
C PHE A 323 -23.87 26.72 -14.05
N TYR A 324 -23.62 26.66 -15.36
CA TYR A 324 -22.47 27.31 -15.98
C TYR A 324 -22.87 27.88 -17.34
N ASN A 325 -22.50 29.14 -17.61
CA ASN A 325 -22.87 29.89 -18.82
C ASN A 325 -24.38 29.75 -19.18
N GLY A 326 -25.26 29.85 -18.17
CA GLY A 326 -26.72 29.75 -18.33
C GLY A 326 -27.28 28.34 -18.59
N ASN A 327 -26.44 27.30 -18.63
CA ASN A 327 -26.85 25.91 -18.86
C ASN A 327 -26.80 25.11 -17.55
N LEU A 328 -27.73 24.17 -17.38
CA LEU A 328 -27.78 23.25 -16.24
C LEU A 328 -26.94 21.99 -16.53
N TYR A 329 -26.16 21.56 -15.54
CA TYR A 329 -25.35 20.34 -15.61
C TYR A 329 -25.64 19.41 -14.42
N ARG A 330 -25.56 18.10 -14.67
CA ARG A 330 -25.77 17.02 -13.70
C ARG A 330 -24.55 16.10 -13.69
N PHE A 331 -24.12 15.69 -12.50
CA PHE A 331 -23.15 14.60 -12.35
C PHE A 331 -23.87 13.25 -12.22
N GLY A 332 -23.31 12.21 -12.83
CA GLY A 332 -23.81 10.85 -12.76
C GLY A 332 -22.70 9.80 -12.61
N GLN A 333 -23.01 8.65 -12.01
CA GLN A 333 -22.01 7.63 -11.67
C GLN A 333 -21.83 6.58 -12.77
N ASP A 334 -20.60 6.38 -13.23
CA ASP A 334 -20.22 5.19 -14.00
C ASP A 334 -19.94 4.03 -13.02
N CYS A 335 -20.81 3.03 -13.02
CA CYS A 335 -20.70 1.84 -12.17
C CYS A 335 -20.35 0.57 -12.97
N ALA A 336 -19.75 0.69 -14.17
CA ALA A 336 -19.51 -0.43 -15.08
C ALA A 336 -18.58 -1.52 -14.50
N GLU A 337 -17.31 -1.19 -14.28
CA GLU A 337 -16.26 -2.12 -13.85
C GLU A 337 -16.33 -2.42 -12.34
N THR A 338 -16.64 -1.38 -11.56
CA THR A 338 -16.80 -1.42 -10.11
C THR A 338 -17.82 -0.36 -9.70
N TYR A 339 -18.37 -0.45 -8.49
CA TYR A 339 -19.24 0.60 -7.95
C TYR A 339 -18.46 1.91 -7.86
N GLY A 340 -18.95 2.98 -8.49
CA GLY A 340 -18.31 4.30 -8.43
C GLY A 340 -16.97 4.40 -9.15
N ARG A 341 -16.82 3.77 -10.33
CA ARG A 341 -15.55 3.77 -11.10
C ARG A 341 -15.08 5.19 -11.44
N ARG A 342 -16.02 6.08 -11.79
CA ARG A 342 -15.78 7.50 -12.08
C ARG A 342 -17.11 8.29 -12.13
N VAL A 343 -17.01 9.62 -12.07
CA VAL A 343 -18.10 10.56 -12.36
C VAL A 343 -18.15 10.88 -13.86
N ARG A 344 -19.37 10.99 -14.42
CA ARG A 344 -19.68 11.50 -15.77
C ARG A 344 -20.47 12.80 -15.63
N THR A 345 -20.36 13.71 -16.61
CA THR A 345 -21.05 15.01 -16.57
C THR A 345 -22.01 15.13 -17.74
N PHE A 346 -23.23 15.58 -17.47
CA PHE A 346 -24.28 15.72 -18.46
C PHE A 346 -24.78 17.15 -18.50
N LYS A 347 -24.83 17.74 -19.70
CA LYS A 347 -25.54 18.98 -19.96
C LYS A 347 -27.02 18.65 -20.14
N VAL A 348 -27.89 19.25 -19.32
CA VAL A 348 -29.34 19.11 -19.48
C VAL A 348 -29.80 20.03 -20.61
N GLU A 349 -30.29 19.46 -21.70
CA GLU A 349 -30.81 20.21 -22.86
C GLU A 349 -32.30 20.51 -22.72
N VAL A 350 -33.07 19.55 -22.19
CA VAL A 350 -34.52 19.67 -22.00
C VAL A 350 -34.88 19.19 -20.60
N LEU A 351 -35.59 20.04 -19.85
CA LEU A 351 -36.21 19.69 -18.57
C LEU A 351 -37.56 20.40 -18.50
N THR A 352 -38.61 19.65 -18.81
CA THR A 352 -40.02 20.07 -18.75
C THR A 352 -40.82 19.04 -17.97
N LYS A 353 -42.13 19.22 -17.79
CA LYS A 353 -43.00 18.26 -17.07
C LYS A 353 -43.27 16.97 -17.87
N ASP A 354 -42.98 17.01 -19.16
CA ASP A 354 -43.35 16.03 -20.17
C ASP A 354 -42.12 15.41 -20.84
N GLU A 355 -40.98 16.09 -20.82
CA GLU A 355 -39.75 15.67 -21.48
C GLU A 355 -38.50 15.96 -20.64
N TYR A 356 -37.55 15.04 -20.71
CA TYR A 356 -36.20 15.17 -20.19
C TYR A 356 -35.20 14.71 -21.24
N LYS A 357 -34.13 15.47 -21.44
CA LYS A 357 -33.01 15.13 -22.32
C LYS A 357 -31.73 15.76 -21.79
N GLU A 358 -30.67 14.95 -21.72
CA GLU A 358 -29.31 15.39 -21.41
C GLU A 358 -28.31 14.82 -22.43
N VAL A 359 -27.13 15.44 -22.53
CA VAL A 359 -26.03 14.99 -23.37
C VAL A 359 -24.73 14.99 -22.56
N GLU A 360 -23.92 13.94 -22.69
CA GLU A 360 -22.64 13.85 -21.98
C GLU A 360 -21.66 14.93 -22.49
N VAL A 361 -20.93 15.53 -21.56
CA VAL A 361 -19.85 16.49 -21.83
C VAL A 361 -18.60 16.11 -21.03
N SER A 362 -17.42 16.40 -21.57
CA SER A 362 -16.17 16.18 -20.85
C SER A 362 -16.05 17.16 -19.68
N LEU A 363 -15.68 16.64 -18.51
CA LEU A 363 -15.44 17.43 -17.30
C LEU A 363 -14.04 18.07 -17.26
N GLY A 364 -13.11 17.62 -18.10
CA GLY A 364 -11.72 18.12 -18.12
C GLY A 364 -10.83 17.65 -16.96
N LEU A 365 -11.37 16.96 -15.94
CA LEU A 365 -10.57 16.31 -14.90
C LEU A 365 -9.70 15.20 -15.50
N ILE A 366 -8.42 15.20 -15.12
CA ILE A 366 -7.41 14.23 -15.58
C ILE A 366 -7.44 13.01 -14.65
N GLU A 367 -7.71 11.81 -15.18
CA GLU A 367 -7.64 10.56 -14.39
C GLU A 367 -6.19 10.31 -13.89
N PRO A 368 -5.98 9.87 -12.63
CA PRO A 368 -4.65 9.60 -12.10
C PRO A 368 -3.95 8.43 -12.80
N SER A 369 -2.83 8.75 -13.45
CA SER A 369 -1.91 7.80 -14.10
C SER A 369 -1.25 6.78 -13.15
N LYS A 370 -1.14 7.09 -11.85
CA LYS A 370 -0.54 6.20 -10.83
C LYS A 370 -1.42 4.98 -10.47
N GLY A 371 -2.67 4.89 -10.97
CA GLY A 371 -3.59 3.81 -10.62
C GLY A 371 -3.80 3.69 -9.12
N ARG A 372 -3.71 2.47 -8.55
CA ARG A 372 -3.90 2.21 -7.10
C ARG A 372 -2.95 2.98 -6.17
N ASN A 373 -1.86 3.58 -6.66
CA ASN A 373 -0.97 4.42 -5.85
C ASN A 373 -1.45 5.89 -5.74
N ALA A 374 -2.49 6.29 -6.48
CA ALA A 374 -3.24 7.52 -6.26
C ALA A 374 -4.48 7.27 -5.38
N TRP A 375 -4.81 8.24 -4.52
CA TRP A 375 -5.90 8.13 -3.54
C TRP A 375 -7.29 7.93 -4.18
N ASN A 376 -7.52 8.50 -5.37
CA ASN A 376 -8.72 8.38 -6.19
C ASN A 376 -8.50 7.55 -7.47
N GLY A 377 -7.42 6.76 -7.54
CA GLY A 377 -6.98 6.12 -8.79
C GLY A 377 -7.69 4.81 -9.17
N ALA A 378 -8.62 4.31 -8.33
CA ALA A 378 -9.51 3.20 -8.70
C ALA A 378 -10.97 3.64 -8.84
N ARG A 379 -11.41 4.59 -8.01
CA ARG A 379 -12.80 5.03 -7.88
C ARG A 379 -12.91 6.48 -7.45
N HIS A 380 -13.97 7.14 -7.88
CA HIS A 380 -14.47 8.44 -7.43
C HIS A 380 -15.90 8.58 -7.96
N HIS A 381 -16.90 8.75 -7.09
CA HIS A 381 -18.32 8.72 -7.48
C HIS A 381 -19.11 9.97 -7.16
N HIS A 382 -18.53 10.86 -6.35
CA HIS A 382 -19.15 12.12 -5.98
C HIS A 382 -18.30 13.32 -6.39
N LEU A 383 -18.98 14.39 -6.83
CA LEU A 383 -18.40 15.71 -7.04
C LEU A 383 -19.44 16.81 -6.73
N ASP A 384 -19.13 17.69 -5.79
CA ASP A 384 -19.85 18.96 -5.59
C ASP A 384 -18.94 20.11 -6.09
N VAL A 385 -19.46 20.95 -7.00
CA VAL A 385 -18.76 22.15 -7.52
C VAL A 385 -19.56 23.41 -7.25
N GLN A 386 -18.88 24.45 -6.78
CA GLN A 386 -19.49 25.73 -6.44
C GLN A 386 -18.60 26.89 -6.89
N GLN A 387 -19.22 27.99 -7.28
CA GLN A 387 -18.51 29.24 -7.54
C GLN A 387 -18.37 30.02 -6.23
N LEU A 388 -17.16 30.48 -5.94
CA LEU A 388 -16.84 31.34 -4.81
C LEU A 388 -17.20 32.79 -5.12
N ASN A 389 -17.34 33.61 -4.08
CA ASN A 389 -17.58 35.06 -4.21
C ASN A 389 -16.49 35.80 -4.99
N THR A 390 -15.30 35.20 -5.14
CA THR A 390 -14.18 35.70 -5.96
C THR A 390 -14.33 35.42 -7.46
N GLY A 391 -15.35 34.65 -7.88
CA GLY A 391 -15.54 34.17 -9.25
C GLY A 391 -14.81 32.84 -9.56
N GLU A 392 -13.81 32.48 -8.76
CA GLU A 392 -13.10 31.19 -8.76
C GLU A 392 -14.06 30.02 -8.46
N TRP A 393 -13.85 28.86 -9.07
CA TRP A 393 -14.59 27.63 -8.79
C TRP A 393 -13.81 26.73 -7.84
N ILE A 394 -14.52 26.13 -6.89
CA ILE A 394 -14.05 25.04 -6.04
C ILE A 394 -14.82 23.75 -6.36
N GLY A 395 -14.14 22.61 -6.28
CA GLY A 395 -14.75 21.28 -6.33
C GLY A 395 -14.29 20.42 -5.15
N VAL A 396 -15.17 19.59 -4.62
CA VAL A 396 -14.87 18.54 -3.64
C VAL A 396 -15.31 17.19 -4.17
N MET A 397 -14.44 16.19 -4.10
CA MET A 397 -14.65 14.86 -4.71
C MET A 397 -14.16 13.77 -3.77
N ASP A 398 -14.92 12.68 -3.68
CA ASP A 398 -14.46 11.46 -3.01
C ASP A 398 -13.55 10.62 -3.92
N GLY A 399 -12.80 9.72 -3.31
CA GLY A 399 -11.88 8.87 -4.04
C GLY A 399 -11.38 7.69 -3.22
N ASP A 400 -11.22 6.57 -3.91
CA ASP A 400 -10.62 5.36 -3.36
C ASP A 400 -9.61 4.72 -4.33
N ARG A 401 -8.64 4.04 -3.72
CA ARG A 401 -7.50 3.35 -4.33
C ARG A 401 -7.76 1.87 -4.60
N VAL A 402 -8.81 1.29 -4.00
CA VAL A 402 -9.24 -0.10 -4.24
C VAL A 402 -10.60 -0.15 -4.95
N PRO A 403 -10.89 -1.20 -5.73
CA PRO A 403 -12.24 -1.46 -6.22
C PRO A 403 -13.15 -1.99 -5.10
N SER A 404 -14.47 -1.85 -5.27
CA SER A 404 -15.45 -2.43 -4.34
C SER A 404 -15.26 -3.95 -4.22
N GLY A 405 -15.28 -4.46 -2.98
CA GLY A 405 -15.10 -5.87 -2.65
C GLY A 405 -13.67 -6.42 -2.79
N ASP A 406 -12.64 -5.56 -2.88
CA ASP A 406 -11.24 -5.99 -3.03
C ASP A 406 -10.79 -6.91 -1.87
N SER A 407 -11.15 -6.61 -0.62
CA SER A 407 -10.78 -7.41 0.55
C SER A 407 -11.40 -8.81 0.55
N VAL A 408 -12.71 -8.97 0.30
CA VAL A 408 -13.33 -10.30 0.09
C VAL A 408 -12.76 -11.00 -1.14
N ARG A 409 -12.53 -10.30 -2.26
CA ARG A 409 -11.93 -10.91 -3.46
C ARG A 409 -10.53 -11.45 -3.16
N ARG A 410 -9.69 -10.68 -2.46
CA ARG A 410 -8.37 -11.10 -1.97
C ARG A 410 -8.50 -12.33 -1.06
N PHE A 411 -9.39 -12.30 -0.08
CA PHE A 411 -9.63 -13.43 0.81
C PHE A 411 -10.02 -14.71 0.04
N ILE A 412 -10.97 -14.62 -0.89
CA ILE A 412 -11.40 -15.76 -1.73
C ILE A 412 -10.24 -16.31 -2.57
N LEU A 413 -9.48 -15.46 -3.26
CA LEU A 413 -8.33 -15.88 -4.07
C LEU A 413 -7.23 -16.50 -3.20
N GLY A 414 -6.98 -15.93 -2.03
CA GLY A 414 -6.04 -16.43 -1.04
C GLY A 414 -6.42 -17.83 -0.55
N SER A 415 -7.67 -18.00 -0.09
CA SER A 415 -8.21 -19.30 0.35
C SER A 415 -8.24 -20.33 -0.77
N ALA A 416 -8.58 -19.96 -2.00
CA ALA A 416 -8.50 -20.85 -3.16
C ALA A 416 -7.06 -21.31 -3.43
N SER A 417 -6.07 -20.42 -3.30
CA SER A 417 -4.65 -20.76 -3.44
C SER A 417 -4.17 -21.72 -2.34
N VAL A 418 -4.60 -21.51 -1.08
CA VAL A 418 -4.32 -22.44 0.02
C VAL A 418 -5.00 -23.81 -0.19
N ALA A 419 -6.23 -23.84 -0.72
CA ALA A 419 -6.91 -25.08 -1.09
C ALA A 419 -6.17 -25.85 -2.20
N ILE A 420 -5.58 -25.14 -3.18
CA ILE A 420 -4.70 -25.75 -4.19
C ILE A 420 -3.48 -26.42 -3.53
N VAL A 421 -2.83 -25.77 -2.54
CA VAL A 421 -1.73 -26.40 -1.79
C VAL A 421 -2.19 -27.69 -1.11
N ALA A 422 -3.37 -27.69 -0.47
CA ALA A 422 -3.92 -28.90 0.15
C ALA A 422 -4.14 -30.05 -0.85
N VAL A 423 -4.66 -29.74 -2.05
CA VAL A 423 -4.83 -30.72 -3.14
C VAL A 423 -3.47 -31.24 -3.64
N LEU A 424 -2.48 -30.36 -3.82
CA LEU A 424 -1.12 -30.74 -4.23
C LEU A 424 -0.43 -31.62 -3.18
N VAL A 425 -0.60 -31.34 -1.89
CA VAL A 425 -0.10 -32.16 -0.78
C VAL A 425 -0.75 -33.55 -0.79
N ILE A 426 -2.07 -33.64 -0.98
CA ILE A 426 -2.78 -34.93 -1.09
C ILE A 426 -2.26 -35.73 -2.30
N LEU A 427 -2.13 -35.09 -3.47
CA LEU A 427 -1.60 -35.71 -4.69
C LEU A 427 -0.17 -36.22 -4.49
N LEU A 428 0.71 -35.40 -3.92
CA LEU A 428 2.08 -35.76 -3.56
C LEU A 428 2.11 -36.98 -2.61
N GLY A 429 1.24 -36.98 -1.60
CA GLY A 429 1.08 -38.09 -0.66
C GLY A 429 0.60 -39.40 -1.30
N VAL A 430 -0.27 -39.32 -2.32
CA VAL A 430 -0.72 -40.48 -3.10
C VAL A 430 0.40 -41.03 -3.99
N LEU A 431 1.14 -40.15 -4.68
CA LEU A 431 2.27 -40.54 -5.54
C LEU A 431 3.42 -41.18 -4.75
N LEU A 432 3.74 -40.63 -3.57
CA LEU A 432 4.72 -41.20 -2.64
C LEU A 432 4.18 -42.42 -1.87
N GLY A 433 2.88 -42.71 -1.95
CA GLY A 433 2.23 -43.83 -1.27
C GLY A 433 2.02 -43.66 0.24
N ALA A 434 2.28 -42.46 0.79
CA ALA A 434 2.00 -42.10 2.18
C ALA A 434 0.50 -41.99 2.46
N VAL A 435 -0.28 -41.55 1.48
CA VAL A 435 -1.74 -41.37 1.52
C VAL A 435 -2.42 -42.46 0.68
N LYS A 436 -3.41 -43.14 1.27
CA LYS A 436 -4.24 -44.15 0.59
C LYS A 436 -5.64 -43.60 0.34
N CYS A 437 -5.86 -43.00 -0.83
CA CYS A 437 -7.20 -42.58 -1.29
C CYS A 437 -8.03 -43.79 -1.76
N LEU A 438 -8.36 -44.69 -0.84
CA LEU A 438 -9.28 -45.80 -1.08
C LEU A 438 -10.70 -45.37 -0.67
N ILE A 439 -11.56 -45.16 -1.65
CA ILE A 439 -12.98 -44.88 -1.40
C ILE A 439 -13.65 -46.21 -0.99
N PRO A 440 -14.33 -46.30 0.17
CA PRO A 440 -15.05 -47.49 0.58
C PRO A 440 -16.11 -47.90 -0.45
N LEU A 441 -16.12 -49.19 -0.85
CA LEU A 441 -17.07 -49.71 -1.85
C LEU A 441 -18.48 -49.95 -1.32
N ASN A 442 -18.66 -49.85 0.00
CA ASN A 442 -19.93 -49.89 0.72
C ASN A 442 -19.93 -48.80 1.80
N TRP A 443 -20.94 -47.91 1.79
CA TRP A 443 -21.21 -46.98 2.88
C TRP A 443 -22.24 -47.61 3.84
N CYS A 444 -21.83 -48.65 4.56
CA CYS A 444 -22.70 -49.31 5.54
C CYS A 444 -22.53 -48.63 6.91
N THR A 445 -23.63 -48.06 7.42
CA THR A 445 -23.73 -47.57 8.81
C THR A 445 -23.62 -48.74 9.78
N TYR A 446 -22.50 -48.83 10.50
CA TYR A 446 -22.26 -49.90 11.46
C TYR A 446 -22.94 -49.60 12.81
N ASN A 447 -24.23 -49.89 12.93
CA ASN A 447 -24.91 -49.94 14.23
C ASN A 447 -25.28 -51.39 14.58
N SER A 448 -24.85 -51.81 15.77
CA SER A 448 -25.00 -53.17 16.28
C SER A 448 -26.37 -53.37 16.96
N GLY A 449 -27.10 -54.43 16.62
CA GLY A 449 -28.32 -54.81 17.35
C GLY A 449 -28.98 -56.08 16.79
N LYS A 450 -29.35 -57.03 17.67
CA LYS A 450 -30.02 -58.30 17.32
C LYS A 450 -31.49 -58.07 16.89
N ARG A 451 -31.93 -58.63 15.73
CA ARG A 451 -33.02 -59.65 15.59
C ARG A 451 -33.68 -59.71 14.19
N SER A 452 -34.28 -60.89 13.94
CA SER A 452 -35.37 -61.25 13.00
C SER A 452 -35.10 -61.30 11.48
N ASP A 453 -35.28 -62.50 10.93
CA ASP A 453 -35.16 -62.89 9.52
C ASP A 453 -36.34 -62.42 8.62
N ALA A 454 -36.78 -61.17 8.79
CA ALA A 454 -37.89 -60.59 8.02
C ALA A 454 -37.46 -59.53 6.98
N PHE A 455 -36.16 -59.20 6.91
CA PHE A 455 -35.64 -58.10 6.05
C PHE A 455 -34.91 -58.56 4.77
N LEU A 456 -34.88 -59.86 4.47
CA LEU A 456 -34.24 -60.42 3.26
C LEU A 456 -34.95 -60.08 1.93
N ALA A 457 -36.10 -59.39 1.97
CA ALA A 457 -36.86 -58.98 0.78
C ALA A 457 -36.57 -57.55 0.28
N TRP A 458 -35.91 -56.69 1.08
CA TRP A 458 -35.66 -55.27 0.72
C TRP A 458 -34.25 -55.00 0.16
N GLU A 459 -33.46 -56.04 -0.13
CA GLU A 459 -32.08 -55.88 -0.63
C GLU A 459 -31.96 -55.84 -2.17
N ARG A 460 -33.06 -55.52 -2.88
CA ARG A 460 -33.15 -55.66 -4.35
C ARG A 460 -33.58 -54.41 -5.14
N SER A 461 -33.26 -53.20 -4.67
CA SER A 461 -33.65 -51.95 -5.39
C SER A 461 -32.69 -50.74 -5.27
N HIS A 462 -31.37 -50.94 -5.13
CA HIS A 462 -30.39 -49.84 -5.22
C HIS A 462 -29.54 -49.85 -6.52
N LEU A 463 -30.19 -49.50 -7.64
CA LEU A 463 -29.52 -49.06 -8.89
C LEU A 463 -28.58 -47.86 -8.69
N PHE A 464 -28.80 -47.06 -7.64
CA PHE A 464 -27.90 -45.97 -7.23
C PHE A 464 -26.59 -46.51 -6.65
N SER A 465 -26.65 -47.54 -5.80
CA SER A 465 -25.48 -48.17 -5.17
C SER A 465 -24.55 -48.81 -6.20
N SER A 466 -25.07 -49.46 -7.25
CA SER A 466 -24.21 -50.08 -8.28
C SER A 466 -23.50 -49.05 -9.16
N LYS A 467 -24.14 -47.90 -9.47
CA LYS A 467 -23.49 -46.76 -10.16
C LYS A 467 -22.40 -46.14 -9.27
N VAL A 468 -22.68 -45.86 -8.00
CA VAL A 468 -21.69 -45.36 -7.04
C VAL A 468 -20.53 -46.34 -6.85
N ARG A 469 -20.80 -47.64 -6.64
CA ARG A 469 -19.75 -48.66 -6.49
C ARG A 469 -18.88 -48.79 -7.76
N ARG A 470 -19.46 -48.71 -8.96
CA ARG A 470 -18.70 -48.65 -10.23
C ARG A 470 -17.86 -47.36 -10.33
N PHE A 471 -18.37 -46.23 -9.87
CA PHE A 471 -17.64 -44.95 -9.84
C PHE A 471 -16.47 -44.99 -8.85
N CYS A 472 -16.69 -45.45 -7.60
CA CYS A 472 -15.64 -45.65 -6.60
C CYS A 472 -14.59 -46.68 -7.05
N SER A 473 -15.01 -47.77 -7.70
CA SER A 473 -14.10 -48.76 -8.30
C SER A 473 -13.24 -48.17 -9.42
N ARG A 474 -13.84 -47.34 -10.32
CA ARG A 474 -13.09 -46.60 -11.34
C ARG A 474 -12.07 -45.65 -10.69
N LEU A 475 -12.48 -44.82 -9.73
CA LEU A 475 -11.57 -43.91 -9.03
C LEU A 475 -10.43 -44.64 -8.31
N ASN A 476 -10.71 -45.73 -7.58
CA ASN A 476 -9.67 -46.54 -6.90
C ASN A 476 -8.70 -47.17 -7.92
N ARG A 477 -9.17 -47.52 -9.12
CA ARG A 477 -8.33 -48.03 -10.22
C ARG A 477 -7.47 -46.93 -10.83
N GLU A 478 -8.02 -45.75 -11.09
CA GLU A 478 -7.25 -44.60 -11.60
C GLU A 478 -6.17 -44.18 -10.59
N VAL A 479 -6.48 -44.07 -9.29
CA VAL A 479 -5.50 -43.79 -8.23
C VAL A 479 -4.35 -44.80 -8.23
N SER A 480 -4.65 -46.09 -8.43
CA SER A 480 -3.64 -47.15 -8.53
C SER A 480 -2.81 -47.05 -9.81
N PHE A 481 -3.42 -46.64 -10.92
CA PHE A 481 -2.77 -46.41 -12.22
C PHE A 481 -1.79 -45.21 -12.18
N PHE A 482 -2.20 -44.08 -11.60
CA PHE A 482 -1.32 -42.93 -11.38
C PHE A 482 -0.10 -43.29 -10.51
N ARG A 483 -0.32 -44.06 -9.44
CA ARG A 483 0.75 -44.56 -8.56
C ARG A 483 1.73 -45.51 -9.28
N GLY A 484 1.27 -46.25 -10.30
CA GLY A 484 2.11 -47.12 -11.12
C GLY A 484 2.97 -46.41 -12.16
N ARG A 485 2.53 -45.23 -12.63
CA ARG A 485 3.18 -44.48 -13.72
C ARG A 485 4.39 -43.65 -13.28
N ILE A 486 4.43 -43.19 -12.03
CA ILE A 486 5.47 -42.28 -11.52
C ILE A 486 6.32 -43.02 -10.48
N LYS A 487 7.52 -43.48 -10.89
CA LYS A 487 8.52 -44.06 -9.99
C LYS A 487 9.40 -42.93 -9.42
N PRO A 488 9.41 -42.67 -8.09
CA PRO A 488 10.20 -41.59 -7.48
C PRO A 488 11.72 -41.68 -7.74
N ASN A 489 12.23 -42.87 -8.07
CA ASN A 489 13.64 -43.11 -8.32
C ASN A 489 14.07 -42.82 -9.78
N THR A 490 13.14 -42.48 -10.67
CA THR A 490 13.45 -42.11 -12.07
C THR A 490 13.63 -40.61 -12.22
N CYS A 491 14.43 -40.15 -13.19
CA CYS A 491 14.61 -38.73 -13.48
C CYS A 491 13.27 -38.01 -13.74
N ALA A 492 12.42 -38.59 -14.58
CA ALA A 492 11.07 -38.07 -14.85
C ALA A 492 10.20 -38.02 -13.58
N GLY A 493 10.26 -39.03 -12.71
CA GLY A 493 9.53 -39.02 -11.44
C GLY A 493 10.01 -37.94 -10.48
N ARG A 494 11.33 -37.74 -10.34
CA ARG A 494 11.91 -36.64 -9.56
C ARG A 494 11.51 -35.27 -10.11
N LEU A 495 11.51 -35.10 -11.43
CA LEU A 495 11.08 -33.87 -12.09
C LEU A 495 9.61 -33.53 -11.78
N VAL A 496 8.69 -34.51 -11.88
CA VAL A 496 7.27 -34.29 -11.55
C VAL A 496 7.10 -33.94 -10.07
N LEU A 497 7.80 -34.61 -9.15
CA LEU A 497 7.75 -34.30 -7.72
C LEU A 497 8.29 -32.89 -7.42
N ALA A 498 9.38 -32.48 -8.08
CA ALA A 498 9.94 -31.13 -7.96
C ALA A 498 8.98 -30.06 -8.50
N ILE A 499 8.32 -30.30 -9.64
CA ILE A 499 7.30 -29.40 -10.20
C ILE A 499 6.11 -29.27 -9.25
N LEU A 500 5.59 -30.37 -8.69
CA LEU A 500 4.49 -30.33 -7.72
C LEU A 500 4.86 -29.54 -6.46
N LEU A 501 6.09 -29.70 -5.95
CA LEU A 501 6.59 -28.92 -4.82
C LEU A 501 6.74 -27.43 -5.17
N ALA A 502 7.32 -27.09 -6.32
CA ALA A 502 7.47 -25.71 -6.79
C ALA A 502 6.12 -25.02 -6.99
N CYS A 503 5.15 -25.70 -7.60
CA CYS A 503 3.76 -25.23 -7.72
C CYS A 503 3.11 -25.04 -6.34
N GLY A 504 3.35 -25.94 -5.38
CA GLY A 504 2.87 -25.80 -4.01
C GLY A 504 3.46 -24.59 -3.30
N VAL A 505 4.77 -24.34 -3.46
CA VAL A 505 5.45 -23.16 -2.91
C VAL A 505 4.91 -21.88 -3.54
N ALA A 506 4.79 -21.82 -4.87
CA ALA A 506 4.22 -20.68 -5.57
C ALA A 506 2.76 -20.40 -5.17
N ALA A 507 1.93 -21.45 -5.02
CA ALA A 507 0.56 -21.33 -4.55
C ALA A 507 0.48 -20.90 -3.08
N MET A 508 1.41 -21.35 -2.21
CA MET A 508 1.47 -20.89 -0.82
C MET A 508 1.85 -19.41 -0.75
N CYS A 509 2.92 -18.98 -1.43
CA CYS A 509 3.32 -17.57 -1.49
C CYS A 509 2.20 -16.69 -2.10
N THR A 510 1.50 -17.18 -3.12
CA THR A 510 0.34 -16.48 -3.71
C THR A 510 -0.82 -16.37 -2.72
N GLY A 511 -1.13 -17.43 -1.97
CA GLY A 511 -2.17 -17.43 -0.96
C GLY A 511 -1.86 -16.46 0.18
N VAL A 512 -0.65 -16.53 0.71
CA VAL A 512 -0.13 -15.61 1.73
C VAL A 512 -0.13 -14.16 1.23
N LYS A 513 0.25 -13.91 -0.03
CA LYS A 513 0.22 -12.57 -0.62
C LYS A 513 -1.19 -11.98 -0.68
N TYR A 514 -2.19 -12.76 -1.08
CA TYR A 514 -3.56 -12.26 -1.11
C TYR A 514 -4.16 -12.06 0.29
N ILE A 515 -3.85 -12.93 1.26
CA ILE A 515 -4.39 -12.85 2.62
C ILE A 515 -3.73 -11.73 3.43
N TYR A 516 -2.41 -11.56 3.33
CA TYR A 516 -1.63 -10.68 4.23
C TYR A 516 -0.94 -9.50 3.53
N GLY A 517 -0.91 -9.45 2.19
CA GLY A 517 -0.20 -8.41 1.43
C GLY A 517 -0.97 -7.11 1.19
N GLY A 518 -2.16 -6.96 1.79
CA GLY A 518 -3.02 -5.79 1.61
C GLY A 518 -3.52 -5.60 0.16
N SER A 519 -3.93 -4.37 -0.16
CA SER A 519 -4.44 -3.95 -1.48
C SER A 519 -3.39 -3.95 -2.61
N GLY A 520 -2.11 -4.04 -2.26
CA GLY A 520 -0.98 -3.81 -3.17
C GLY A 520 -0.75 -2.35 -3.55
N ALA A 521 -1.50 -1.40 -2.98
CA ALA A 521 -1.24 0.03 -3.12
C ALA A 521 -0.04 0.45 -2.26
N GLU A 522 0.81 1.30 -2.81
CA GLU A 522 1.78 2.05 -2.04
C GLU A 522 1.11 3.35 -1.56
N GLU A 523 1.27 3.65 -0.28
CA GLU A 523 0.58 4.75 0.39
C GLU A 523 1.57 5.80 0.88
N ALA A 524 1.23 7.06 0.64
CA ALA A 524 1.94 8.19 1.21
C ALA A 524 1.79 8.22 2.74
N TYR A 525 2.86 8.56 3.46
CA TYR A 525 2.79 8.74 4.90
C TYR A 525 2.27 10.14 5.26
N PRO A 526 1.09 10.29 5.92
CA PRO A 526 0.64 11.57 6.41
C PRO A 526 1.51 12.07 7.56
N LEU A 527 1.61 13.38 7.72
CA LEU A 527 2.19 14.03 8.91
C LEU A 527 1.14 14.96 9.51
N LYS A 528 0.73 14.67 10.75
CA LYS A 528 -0.39 15.35 11.43
C LYS A 528 -1.68 15.37 10.58
N GLY A 529 -2.03 14.22 9.98
CA GLY A 529 -3.20 14.08 9.11
C GLY A 529 -3.04 14.63 7.68
N HIS A 530 -1.96 15.34 7.36
CA HIS A 530 -1.79 15.98 6.04
C HIS A 530 -0.87 15.21 5.08
N TYR A 531 -1.25 15.18 3.81
CA TYR A 531 -0.44 14.70 2.69
C TYR A 531 0.32 15.85 2.02
N SER A 532 1.32 15.51 1.20
CA SER A 532 2.24 16.43 0.54
C SER A 532 2.94 15.70 -0.60
N GLU A 533 3.54 16.43 -1.53
CA GLU A 533 4.38 15.83 -2.60
C GLU A 533 5.82 16.36 -2.58
N PHE A 534 6.72 15.66 -3.30
CA PHE A 534 8.11 16.06 -3.52
C PHE A 534 8.55 15.86 -4.98
N THR A 535 9.64 16.54 -5.36
CA THR A 535 10.31 16.39 -6.65
C THR A 535 11.42 15.37 -6.52
N LEU A 536 11.49 14.41 -7.42
CA LEU A 536 12.65 13.52 -7.55
C LEU A 536 13.66 14.16 -8.49
N LEU A 537 14.91 14.31 -8.07
CA LEU A 537 16.00 14.82 -8.89
C LEU A 537 17.09 13.77 -9.02
N THR A 538 17.50 13.50 -10.24
CA THR A 538 18.61 12.59 -10.55
C THR A 538 19.55 13.21 -11.58
N MET A 539 20.85 12.94 -11.45
CA MET A 539 21.87 13.43 -12.38
C MET A 539 22.55 12.26 -13.09
N THR A 540 22.56 12.31 -14.42
CA THR A 540 22.89 11.16 -15.27
C THR A 540 23.47 11.60 -16.62
N TYR A 541 23.84 10.64 -17.46
CA TYR A 541 24.45 10.83 -18.77
C TYR A 541 24.22 9.62 -19.68
N ASP A 542 24.56 9.75 -20.97
CA ASP A 542 24.29 8.78 -22.04
C ASP A 542 24.54 7.30 -21.69
N ALA A 543 25.69 6.98 -21.10
CA ALA A 543 26.07 5.62 -20.74
C ALA A 543 25.17 4.94 -19.69
N ARG A 544 24.32 5.69 -18.98
CA ARG A 544 23.39 5.17 -17.94
C ARG A 544 21.92 5.17 -18.35
N LEU A 545 21.60 5.49 -19.61
CA LEU A 545 20.21 5.60 -20.09
C LEU A 545 19.33 4.37 -19.80
N TRP A 546 19.90 3.15 -19.79
CA TRP A 546 19.15 1.94 -19.42
C TRP A 546 18.72 1.92 -17.95
N ASN A 547 19.63 2.28 -17.03
CA ASN A 547 19.33 2.40 -15.61
C ASN A 547 18.27 3.48 -15.38
N LEU A 548 18.44 4.64 -16.03
CA LEU A 548 17.49 5.75 -15.96
C LEU A 548 16.07 5.35 -16.40
N LYS A 549 15.91 4.49 -17.42
CA LYS A 549 14.59 3.99 -17.84
C LYS A 549 13.92 3.13 -16.75
N MET A 550 14.68 2.28 -16.07
CA MET A 550 14.15 1.48 -14.95
C MET A 550 13.83 2.36 -13.73
N TYR A 551 14.73 3.31 -13.41
CA TYR A 551 14.58 4.31 -12.37
C TYR A 551 13.29 5.13 -12.55
N VAL A 552 13.10 5.75 -13.72
CA VAL A 552 11.91 6.57 -14.00
C VAL A 552 10.64 5.73 -13.97
N LYS A 553 10.66 4.51 -14.51
CA LYS A 553 9.53 3.59 -14.46
C LYS A 553 9.12 3.24 -13.04
N HIS A 554 10.09 2.98 -12.17
CA HIS A 554 9.83 2.67 -10.76
C HIS A 554 9.35 3.90 -9.99
N TYR A 555 10.16 4.95 -9.90
CA TYR A 555 9.89 6.07 -8.99
C TYR A 555 8.72 6.97 -9.40
N SER A 556 8.36 7.03 -10.69
CA SER A 556 7.18 7.79 -11.14
C SER A 556 5.88 7.28 -10.51
N ARG A 557 5.85 6.03 -10.07
CA ARG A 557 4.68 5.36 -9.50
C ARG A 557 4.59 5.50 -7.98
N CYS A 558 5.64 6.00 -7.31
CA CYS A 558 5.58 6.28 -5.88
C CYS A 558 4.56 7.38 -5.58
N SER A 559 3.83 7.23 -4.46
CA SER A 559 2.61 7.97 -4.16
C SER A 559 2.84 9.49 -4.11
N SER A 560 3.86 9.95 -3.38
CA SER A 560 4.14 11.38 -3.16
C SER A 560 5.10 12.02 -4.18
N VAL A 561 5.52 11.31 -5.25
CA VAL A 561 6.38 11.90 -6.30
C VAL A 561 5.54 12.75 -7.25
N ARG A 562 5.84 14.05 -7.37
CA ARG A 562 5.12 14.99 -8.25
C ARG A 562 5.68 15.06 -9.67
N GLU A 563 7.00 15.23 -9.77
CA GLU A 563 7.75 15.27 -11.04
C GLU A 563 9.11 14.59 -10.87
N ILE A 564 9.72 14.18 -11.99
CA ILE A 564 11.10 13.70 -12.04
C ILE A 564 11.93 14.65 -12.90
N VAL A 565 12.97 15.22 -12.29
CA VAL A 565 13.92 16.13 -12.94
C VAL A 565 15.20 15.36 -13.24
N VAL A 566 15.47 15.16 -14.52
CA VAL A 566 16.68 14.50 -15.02
C VAL A 566 17.70 15.57 -15.40
N VAL A 567 18.72 15.75 -14.56
CA VAL A 567 19.87 16.62 -14.85
C VAL A 567 20.82 15.87 -15.78
N TRP A 568 20.78 16.22 -17.06
CA TRP A 568 21.54 15.55 -18.11
C TRP A 568 22.92 16.19 -18.27
N ASN A 569 23.94 15.50 -17.76
CA ASN A 569 25.27 16.06 -17.51
C ASN A 569 26.23 15.93 -18.71
N LYS A 570 26.02 14.91 -19.56
CA LYS A 570 26.88 14.61 -20.72
C LYS A 570 26.16 13.73 -21.74
N GLY A 571 26.51 13.91 -23.02
CA GLY A 571 26.04 13.07 -24.12
C GLY A 571 24.73 13.55 -24.75
N ILE A 572 24.20 12.78 -25.69
CA ILE A 572 22.96 13.13 -26.39
C ILE A 572 21.76 12.89 -25.45
N PRO A 573 20.94 13.91 -25.13
CA PRO A 573 19.80 13.74 -24.23
C PRO A 573 18.72 12.84 -24.85
N PRO A 574 18.05 12.00 -24.05
CA PRO A 574 16.92 11.19 -24.50
C PRO A 574 15.70 12.09 -24.75
N LYS A 575 14.68 11.52 -25.40
CA LYS A 575 13.37 12.17 -25.50
C LYS A 575 12.52 11.81 -24.27
N VAL A 576 11.65 12.70 -23.85
CA VAL A 576 10.70 12.42 -22.75
C VAL A 576 9.81 11.20 -23.05
N SER A 577 9.50 10.97 -24.34
CA SER A 577 8.79 9.79 -24.85
C SER A 577 9.52 8.46 -24.66
N ASP A 578 10.82 8.47 -24.32
CA ASP A 578 11.61 7.25 -24.15
C ASP A 578 11.41 6.61 -22.75
N PHE A 579 10.62 7.26 -21.88
CA PHE A 579 10.36 6.86 -20.50
C PHE A 579 8.91 6.43 -20.26
N ASP A 580 8.76 5.30 -19.57
CA ASP A 580 7.48 4.80 -19.05
C ASP A 580 7.17 5.46 -17.69
N SER A 581 6.77 6.73 -17.72
CA SER A 581 6.49 7.52 -16.51
C SER A 581 4.99 7.75 -16.29
N THR A 582 4.54 7.64 -15.04
CA THR A 582 3.21 8.11 -14.62
C THR A 582 3.20 9.57 -14.16
N VAL A 583 4.35 10.25 -14.06
CA VAL A 583 4.44 11.69 -13.69
C VAL A 583 5.22 12.48 -14.76
N PRO A 584 5.12 13.81 -14.80
CA PRO A 584 5.97 14.63 -15.67
C PRO A 584 7.46 14.33 -15.48
N VAL A 585 8.17 14.10 -16.58
CA VAL A 585 9.63 13.95 -16.61
C VAL A 585 10.22 15.13 -17.35
N ARG A 586 11.09 15.88 -16.70
CA ARG A 586 11.71 17.10 -17.23
C ARG A 586 13.21 16.91 -17.34
N ILE A 587 13.75 17.02 -18.55
CA ILE A 587 15.18 16.87 -18.82
C ILE A 587 15.82 18.27 -18.80
N ARG A 588 16.71 18.51 -17.84
CA ARG A 588 17.53 19.73 -17.75
C ARG A 588 18.92 19.44 -18.30
N VAL A 589 19.19 19.87 -19.53
CA VAL A 589 20.48 19.66 -20.19
C VAL A 589 21.49 20.70 -19.72
N GLU A 590 22.64 20.25 -19.22
CA GLU A 590 23.70 21.11 -18.72
C GLU A 590 24.84 21.24 -19.74
N LYS A 591 25.48 22.42 -19.78
CA LYS A 591 26.51 22.75 -20.78
C LYS A 591 27.87 22.08 -20.53
N GLN A 592 28.14 21.71 -19.28
CA GLN A 592 29.41 21.17 -18.83
C GLN A 592 29.14 19.99 -17.91
N ASN A 593 29.91 18.91 -18.07
CA ASN A 593 29.85 17.75 -17.19
C ASN A 593 30.49 18.09 -15.84
N SER A 594 29.66 18.42 -14.85
CA SER A 594 30.06 18.83 -13.49
C SER A 594 29.18 18.12 -12.46
N LEU A 595 29.71 17.81 -11.28
CA LEU A 595 28.90 17.28 -10.18
C LEU A 595 28.09 18.39 -9.47
N ASN A 596 28.49 19.66 -9.58
CA ASN A 596 27.79 20.80 -9.00
C ASN A 596 26.37 20.99 -9.59
N ASN A 597 26.13 20.46 -10.80
CA ASN A 597 24.89 20.64 -11.56
C ASN A 597 23.64 20.09 -10.88
N ARG A 598 23.74 19.06 -10.01
CA ARG A 598 22.58 18.48 -9.31
C ARG A 598 21.89 19.44 -8.34
N PHE A 599 22.62 20.42 -7.80
CA PHE A 599 22.10 21.41 -6.83
C PHE A 599 21.80 22.78 -7.43
N LYS A 600 21.83 22.92 -8.76
CA LYS A 600 21.61 24.20 -9.44
C LYS A 600 20.17 24.69 -9.27
N MET A 601 20.04 25.97 -8.94
CA MET A 601 18.75 26.66 -8.78
C MET A 601 17.85 26.45 -10.01
N ASP A 602 16.60 26.09 -9.74
CA ASP A 602 15.62 25.72 -10.77
C ASP A 602 14.23 26.21 -10.38
N SER A 603 13.82 27.34 -10.96
CA SER A 603 12.54 27.98 -10.68
C SER A 603 11.32 27.19 -11.18
N LEU A 604 11.53 26.08 -11.91
CA LEU A 604 10.46 25.19 -12.34
C LEU A 604 10.09 24.15 -11.27
N ILE A 605 11.02 23.80 -10.36
CA ILE A 605 10.72 22.95 -9.21
C ILE A 605 9.73 23.68 -8.29
N LYS A 606 8.55 23.09 -8.07
CA LYS A 606 7.47 23.67 -7.27
C LYS A 606 7.30 23.05 -5.88
N THR A 607 8.02 21.97 -5.57
CA THR A 607 8.01 21.35 -4.24
C THR A 607 9.17 21.87 -3.42
N ARG A 608 8.95 22.04 -2.11
CA ARG A 608 10.03 22.41 -1.18
C ARG A 608 10.98 21.23 -0.90
N ALA A 609 10.44 20.02 -0.83
CA ALA A 609 11.25 18.81 -0.79
C ALA A 609 11.76 18.46 -2.19
N VAL A 610 13.06 18.22 -2.31
CA VAL A 610 13.66 17.46 -3.40
C VAL A 610 14.33 16.23 -2.81
N LEU A 611 14.01 15.05 -3.35
CA LEU A 611 14.82 13.86 -3.15
C LEU A 611 15.90 13.84 -4.24
N GLU A 612 17.14 14.05 -3.83
CA GLU A 612 18.31 13.82 -4.69
C GLU A 612 18.65 12.33 -4.59
N LEU A 613 18.69 11.64 -5.72
CA LEU A 613 18.87 10.19 -5.78
C LEU A 613 19.60 9.77 -7.07
N ASP A 614 20.79 9.19 -6.91
CA ASP A 614 21.62 8.70 -8.01
C ASP A 614 20.90 7.61 -8.81
N ASP A 615 21.10 7.61 -10.13
CA ASP A 615 20.38 6.76 -11.10
C ASP A 615 20.79 5.28 -11.08
N ASP A 616 21.79 4.91 -10.26
CA ASP A 616 22.21 3.53 -10.01
C ASP A 616 21.70 2.97 -8.67
N ILE A 617 20.96 3.74 -7.89
CA ILE A 617 20.36 3.32 -6.62
C ILE A 617 18.86 3.04 -6.81
N MET A 618 18.43 1.84 -6.42
CA MET A 618 17.03 1.41 -6.42
C MET A 618 16.56 1.08 -5.00
N MET A 619 15.40 1.59 -4.61
CA MET A 619 14.81 1.52 -3.27
C MET A 619 13.29 1.37 -3.36
N THR A 620 12.65 0.72 -2.39
CA THR A 620 11.18 0.61 -2.38
C THR A 620 10.53 2.00 -2.22
N CYS A 621 9.37 2.25 -2.83
CA CYS A 621 8.68 3.54 -2.60
C CYS A 621 8.32 3.69 -1.11
N ASN A 622 8.01 2.61 -0.40
CA ASN A 622 7.81 2.62 1.03
C ASN A 622 9.01 3.17 1.83
N ASP A 623 10.27 2.85 1.45
CA ASP A 623 11.46 3.44 2.08
C ASP A 623 11.65 4.92 1.72
N ILE A 624 11.30 5.31 0.49
CA ILE A 624 11.29 6.72 0.06
C ILE A 624 10.26 7.54 0.85
N GLU A 625 9.02 7.04 0.97
CA GLU A 625 7.94 7.69 1.74
C GLU A 625 8.29 7.79 3.24
N ARG A 626 9.03 6.81 3.80
CA ARG A 626 9.62 6.94 5.14
C ARG A 626 10.58 8.12 5.21
N GLY A 627 11.55 8.20 4.30
CA GLY A 627 12.49 9.32 4.22
C GLY A 627 11.77 10.67 4.13
N PHE A 628 10.74 10.75 3.28
CA PHE A 628 9.94 11.95 3.08
C PHE A 628 9.18 12.38 4.35
N ARG A 629 8.53 11.45 5.06
CA ARG A 629 7.85 11.72 6.34
C ARG A 629 8.79 12.38 7.35
N ILE A 630 10.04 11.93 7.40
CA ILE A 630 11.05 12.40 8.34
C ILE A 630 11.63 13.74 7.91
N TRP A 631 11.87 13.95 6.62
CA TRP A 631 12.19 15.27 6.11
C TRP A 631 11.08 16.28 6.43
N ARG A 632 9.80 15.92 6.29
CA ARG A 632 8.67 16.80 6.67
C ARG A 632 8.61 17.12 8.18
N GLN A 633 9.22 16.29 9.04
CA GLN A 633 9.39 16.58 10.47
C GLN A 633 10.59 17.50 10.76
N HIS A 634 11.62 17.46 9.90
CA HIS A 634 12.90 18.13 10.07
C HIS A 634 13.39 18.73 8.73
N PRO A 635 12.65 19.69 8.12
CA PRO A 635 12.99 20.24 6.80
C PRO A 635 14.28 21.07 6.82
N ASP A 636 14.74 21.45 8.01
CA ASP A 636 16.03 22.09 8.30
C ASP A 636 17.25 21.16 8.12
N ARG A 637 17.04 19.86 7.83
CA ARG A 637 18.09 18.83 7.78
C ARG A 637 18.21 18.16 6.42
N ILE A 638 19.40 17.64 6.14
CA ILE A 638 19.64 16.63 5.12
C ILE A 638 19.14 15.29 5.69
N VAL A 639 18.07 14.73 5.12
CA VAL A 639 17.47 13.47 5.61
C VAL A 639 17.71 12.37 4.58
N GLY A 640 18.49 11.33 4.90
CA GLY A 640 18.88 10.36 3.88
C GLY A 640 19.38 9.02 4.38
N PHE A 641 19.78 8.18 3.43
CA PHE A 641 19.89 6.73 3.62
C PHE A 641 21.34 6.21 3.74
N TYR A 642 22.35 7.05 3.51
CA TYR A 642 23.76 6.66 3.55
C TYR A 642 24.59 7.50 4.54
N PRO A 643 24.71 7.07 5.81
CA PRO A 643 25.41 7.80 6.85
C PRO A 643 26.93 7.62 6.74
N ARG A 644 27.68 8.66 7.10
CA ARG A 644 29.14 8.68 7.16
C ARG A 644 29.60 9.28 8.49
N LEU A 645 30.81 8.89 8.89
CA LEU A 645 31.48 9.46 10.05
C LEU A 645 32.79 10.10 9.60
N ILE A 646 32.97 11.36 9.97
CA ILE A 646 34.19 12.13 9.79
C ILE A 646 34.86 12.29 11.14
N ASP A 647 36.05 11.72 11.28
CA ASP A 647 36.82 11.70 12.53
C ASP A 647 38.34 11.76 12.30
N GLY A 648 39.08 11.89 13.42
CA GLY A 648 40.54 11.90 13.45
C GLY A 648 41.19 13.28 13.22
N SER A 649 42.50 13.31 13.42
CA SER A 649 43.39 14.42 13.04
C SER A 649 44.63 13.82 12.37
N PRO A 650 44.88 14.06 11.06
CA PRO A 650 44.01 14.75 10.10
C PRO A 650 42.67 14.04 9.89
N LEU A 651 41.66 14.80 9.45
CA LEU A 651 40.30 14.30 9.17
C LEU A 651 40.29 13.17 8.12
N LYS A 652 39.47 12.14 8.35
CA LYS A 652 39.33 11.00 7.43
C LYS A 652 37.87 10.71 7.10
N TYR A 653 37.62 10.40 5.83
CA TYR A 653 36.29 9.98 5.37
C TYR A 653 36.04 8.51 5.67
N ARG A 654 34.98 8.18 6.43
CA ARG A 654 34.64 6.81 6.83
C ARG A 654 33.23 6.40 6.39
N GLY A 655 33.13 5.19 5.85
CA GLY A 655 31.88 4.57 5.41
C GLY A 655 30.98 4.09 6.55
N GLU A 656 29.76 3.71 6.21
CA GLU A 656 28.71 3.32 7.16
C GLU A 656 29.13 2.23 8.15
N LYS A 657 29.83 1.17 7.70
CA LYS A 657 30.31 0.09 8.60
C LYS A 657 31.13 0.66 9.77
N PHE A 658 32.01 1.60 9.49
CA PHE A 658 32.83 2.27 10.52
C PHE A 658 31.97 3.18 11.41
N ALA A 659 31.08 3.98 10.82
CA ALA A 659 30.14 4.85 11.54
C ALA A 659 29.31 4.04 12.56
N ARG A 660 28.77 2.89 12.14
CA ARG A 660 28.02 1.97 13.02
C ARG A 660 28.88 1.38 14.13
N THR A 661 30.09 0.90 13.84
CA THR A 661 31.02 0.41 14.87
C THR A 661 31.32 1.46 15.93
N HIS A 662 31.43 2.74 15.53
CA HIS A 662 31.71 3.87 16.43
C HIS A 662 30.44 4.56 16.96
N LYS A 663 29.26 3.94 16.76
CA LYS A 663 27.95 4.42 17.22
C LYS A 663 27.68 5.89 16.87
N GLY A 664 27.94 6.31 15.63
CA GLY A 664 27.41 7.58 15.17
C GLY A 664 27.87 8.04 13.80
N TYR A 665 27.24 9.13 13.36
CA TYR A 665 27.42 9.76 12.06
C TYR A 665 27.38 11.28 12.22
N ASN A 666 28.04 12.00 11.33
CA ASN A 666 27.99 13.47 11.24
C ASN A 666 27.79 13.97 9.80
N MET A 667 27.56 13.05 8.87
CA MET A 667 27.26 13.33 7.46
C MET A 667 26.28 12.32 6.88
N ILE A 668 25.51 12.76 5.89
CA ILE A 668 24.61 11.96 5.04
C ILE A 668 24.94 12.24 3.58
N LEU A 669 25.10 11.21 2.74
CA LEU A 669 25.35 11.44 1.31
C LEU A 669 24.07 11.89 0.60
N THR A 670 24.19 12.90 -0.25
CA THR A 670 23.02 13.49 -0.95
C THR A 670 22.45 12.57 -2.01
N GLY A 671 23.28 11.72 -2.63
CA GLY A 671 22.88 10.76 -3.67
C GLY A 671 21.81 9.74 -3.25
N ALA A 672 21.35 9.76 -2.00
CA ALA A 672 20.02 9.32 -1.61
C ALA A 672 19.56 10.10 -0.37
N ALA A 673 19.14 11.36 -0.56
CA ALA A 673 18.67 12.23 0.52
C ALA A 673 17.62 13.27 0.09
N PHE A 674 16.69 13.53 0.99
CA PHE A 674 15.78 14.67 0.93
C PHE A 674 16.48 15.95 1.40
N LEU A 675 16.28 17.01 0.62
CA LEU A 675 16.79 18.36 0.81
C LEU A 675 15.65 19.37 0.67
N ASP A 676 15.78 20.51 1.32
CA ASP A 676 14.97 21.70 1.04
C ASP A 676 15.53 22.38 -0.22
N SER A 677 14.76 22.42 -1.30
CA SER A 677 15.22 22.88 -2.60
C SER A 677 15.56 24.38 -2.65
N GLN A 678 14.97 25.18 -1.77
CA GLN A 678 15.30 26.60 -1.66
C GLN A 678 16.57 26.74 -0.82
N VAL A 679 16.54 26.24 0.41
CA VAL A 679 17.65 26.41 1.37
C VAL A 679 18.94 25.71 0.91
N ALA A 680 18.86 24.49 0.39
CA ALA A 680 20.04 23.73 -0.01
C ALA A 680 20.68 24.31 -1.27
N PHE A 681 19.89 24.63 -2.29
CA PHE A 681 20.42 25.04 -3.59
C PHE A 681 20.93 26.50 -3.55
N GLU A 682 20.25 27.39 -2.80
CA GLU A 682 20.73 28.76 -2.57
C GLU A 682 22.05 28.76 -1.81
N ARG A 683 22.19 27.96 -0.74
CA ARG A 683 23.48 27.81 -0.03
C ARG A 683 24.56 27.25 -0.95
N TYR A 684 24.23 26.22 -1.74
CA TYR A 684 25.21 25.56 -2.59
C TYR A 684 25.70 26.45 -3.75
N TRP A 685 24.83 27.29 -4.32
CA TRP A 685 25.18 28.19 -5.43
C TRP A 685 25.50 29.63 -5.02
N GLY A 686 25.31 30.00 -3.75
CA GLY A 686 25.75 31.26 -3.16
C GLY A 686 27.26 31.49 -3.29
N GLU A 687 27.67 32.75 -3.10
CA GLU A 687 29.07 33.17 -3.29
C GLU A 687 30.02 32.53 -2.28
N GLU A 688 29.58 32.34 -1.02
CA GLU A 688 30.36 31.66 0.03
C GLU A 688 30.82 30.25 -0.38
N ALA A 689 30.02 29.55 -1.19
CA ALA A 689 30.31 28.20 -1.67
C ALA A 689 31.17 28.17 -2.94
N ARG A 690 31.47 29.31 -3.59
CA ARG A 690 32.12 29.35 -4.92
C ARG A 690 33.47 28.65 -4.95
N GLN A 691 34.38 29.00 -4.04
CA GLN A 691 35.72 28.39 -3.98
C GLN A 691 35.64 26.88 -3.72
N ALA A 692 34.64 26.43 -2.96
CA ALA A 692 34.42 25.02 -2.70
C ALA A 692 33.81 24.28 -3.90
N ARG A 693 32.94 24.91 -4.69
CA ARG A 693 32.47 24.36 -5.98
C ARG A 693 33.62 24.16 -6.97
N GLU A 694 34.59 25.07 -7.01
CA GLU A 694 35.82 24.93 -7.81
C GLU A 694 36.67 23.72 -7.35
N VAL A 695 36.69 23.40 -6.05
CA VAL A 695 37.32 22.17 -5.52
C VAL A 695 36.55 20.91 -5.94
N VAL A 696 35.21 20.96 -5.95
CA VAL A 696 34.34 19.86 -6.43
C VAL A 696 34.60 19.57 -7.91
N ASP A 697 34.67 20.60 -8.76
CA ASP A 697 34.98 20.43 -10.19
C ASP A 697 36.40 19.92 -10.40
N LYS A 698 37.38 20.45 -9.66
CA LYS A 698 38.80 20.02 -9.75
C LYS A 698 39.01 18.55 -9.40
N TYR A 699 38.24 18.01 -8.46
CA TYR A 699 38.35 16.60 -8.05
C TYR A 699 37.29 15.69 -8.68
N PHE A 700 36.29 16.25 -9.36
CA PHE A 700 35.10 15.56 -9.86
C PHE A 700 34.48 14.64 -8.78
N ASN A 701 34.31 15.18 -7.57
CA ASN A 701 33.89 14.48 -6.36
C ASN A 701 33.52 15.51 -5.27
N CYS A 702 32.99 15.04 -4.13
CA CYS A 702 32.81 15.81 -2.89
C CYS A 702 31.71 16.88 -2.90
N GLU A 703 30.80 16.87 -3.87
CA GLU A 703 29.60 17.71 -3.92
C GLU A 703 28.69 17.46 -2.70
N ASP A 704 28.51 16.19 -2.33
CA ASP A 704 27.77 15.79 -1.13
C ASP A 704 28.49 16.20 0.16
N VAL A 705 29.82 16.09 0.20
CA VAL A 705 30.66 16.55 1.33
C VAL A 705 30.48 18.06 1.52
N LEU A 706 30.55 18.85 0.45
CA LEU A 706 30.35 20.29 0.49
C LEU A 706 28.95 20.64 1.04
N MET A 707 27.89 19.99 0.54
CA MET A 707 26.53 20.24 1.03
C MET A 707 26.40 20.03 2.55
N ASN A 708 27.03 18.99 3.10
CA ASN A 708 27.05 18.74 4.54
C ASN A 708 27.77 19.85 5.33
N TYR A 709 28.91 20.35 4.83
CA TYR A 709 29.60 21.49 5.45
C TYR A 709 28.76 22.77 5.42
N LEU A 710 28.09 23.08 4.31
CA LEU A 710 27.23 24.27 4.21
C LEU A 710 26.04 24.22 5.17
N TYR A 711 25.42 23.04 5.32
CA TYR A 711 24.38 22.83 6.33
C TYR A 711 24.92 22.97 7.76
N ALA A 712 26.10 22.40 8.05
CA ALA A 712 26.74 22.52 9.36
C ALA A 712 27.12 23.96 9.69
N ASN A 713 27.77 24.68 8.79
CA ASN A 713 28.20 26.07 9.01
C ASN A 713 27.01 26.98 9.37
N ALA A 714 25.86 26.78 8.70
CA ALA A 714 24.67 27.60 8.86
C ALA A 714 23.80 27.28 10.11
N SER A 715 24.18 26.33 10.98
CA SER A 715 23.37 25.96 12.15
C SER A 715 24.19 25.36 13.29
N LEU A 716 23.83 25.65 14.53
CA LEU A 716 24.38 24.97 15.73
C LEU A 716 23.61 23.70 16.12
N SER A 717 22.47 23.44 15.48
CA SER A 717 21.60 22.28 15.73
C SER A 717 22.02 21.04 14.94
N LYS A 718 21.30 19.93 15.13
CA LYS A 718 21.40 18.73 14.27
C LYS A 718 20.99 19.08 12.84
N THR A 719 21.89 18.87 11.89
CA THR A 719 21.74 19.24 10.46
C THR A 719 21.58 18.04 9.52
N VAL A 720 21.78 16.83 10.01
CA VAL A 720 21.65 15.58 9.25
C VAL A 720 20.77 14.60 10.02
N GLU A 721 19.95 13.83 9.32
CA GLU A 721 19.08 12.81 9.89
C GLU A 721 19.20 11.50 9.10
N TYR A 722 19.38 10.40 9.81
CA TYR A 722 19.49 9.08 9.20
C TYR A 722 18.15 8.36 9.16
N VAL A 723 17.84 7.75 8.02
CA VAL A 723 16.75 6.77 7.87
C VAL A 723 17.34 5.50 7.26
N ARG A 724 17.11 4.36 7.92
CA ARG A 724 17.55 3.05 7.44
C ARG A 724 16.60 2.54 6.34
N PRO A 725 17.08 2.27 5.12
CA PRO A 725 16.27 1.58 4.13
C PRO A 725 16.07 0.12 4.55
N ALA A 726 14.87 -0.42 4.36
CA ALA A 726 14.62 -1.86 4.53
C ALA A 726 15.24 -2.66 3.37
N TRP A 727 15.25 -2.08 2.17
CA TRP A 727 15.88 -2.65 0.99
C TRP A 727 16.43 -1.54 0.08
N ALA A 728 17.66 -1.73 -0.40
CA ALA A 728 18.28 -0.89 -1.41
C ALA A 728 19.25 -1.71 -2.26
N ILE A 729 19.20 -1.56 -3.59
CA ILE A 729 20.20 -2.11 -4.52
C ILE A 729 21.03 -0.97 -5.09
N ASP A 730 22.35 -1.10 -4.91
CA ASP A 730 23.38 -0.28 -5.54
C ASP A 730 23.90 -1.01 -6.80
N THR A 731 23.41 -0.59 -7.97
CA THR A 731 23.82 -1.14 -9.27
C THR A 731 25.14 -0.55 -9.79
N SER A 732 25.74 0.43 -9.09
CA SER A 732 26.98 1.10 -9.52
C SER A 732 28.10 0.09 -9.76
N LYS A 733 28.18 -0.92 -8.88
CA LYS A 733 29.15 -2.03 -8.89
C LYS A 733 29.02 -2.98 -10.09
N LEU A 734 27.85 -3.01 -10.74
CA LEU A 734 27.58 -3.80 -11.95
C LEU A 734 27.90 -3.02 -13.23
N SER A 735 28.07 -1.69 -13.13
CA SER A 735 28.39 -0.83 -14.26
C SER A 735 29.91 -0.59 -14.39
N GLY A 736 30.40 -0.47 -15.63
CA GLY A 736 31.79 -0.03 -15.87
C GLY A 736 32.06 1.44 -15.53
N ALA A 737 31.03 2.20 -15.16
CA ALA A 737 30.96 3.66 -15.28
C ALA A 737 30.81 4.39 -13.91
N ALA A 738 31.08 3.70 -12.81
CA ALA A 738 30.94 4.23 -11.44
C ALA A 738 32.23 4.91 -10.92
N ILE A 739 32.10 6.13 -10.37
CA ILE A 739 33.20 6.95 -9.82
C ILE A 739 33.81 6.33 -8.54
N SER A 740 33.04 5.49 -7.83
CA SER A 740 33.44 4.84 -6.58
C SER A 740 34.20 3.52 -6.76
N ARG A 741 34.39 3.04 -8.00
CA ARG A 741 34.94 1.70 -8.33
C ARG A 741 36.27 1.36 -7.65
N ASN A 742 37.16 2.35 -7.47
CA ASN A 742 38.33 2.22 -6.59
C ASN A 742 38.08 2.95 -5.27
N THR A 743 37.48 2.23 -4.31
CA THR A 743 37.07 2.79 -3.01
C THR A 743 38.23 3.45 -2.26
N ARG A 744 39.47 2.93 -2.38
CA ARG A 744 40.64 3.51 -1.68
C ARG A 744 41.00 4.88 -2.22
N VAL A 745 41.10 5.02 -3.55
CA VAL A 745 41.39 6.30 -4.21
C VAL A 745 40.23 7.28 -3.97
N HIS A 746 38.99 6.83 -4.11
CA HIS A 746 37.79 7.63 -3.87
C HIS A 746 37.73 8.17 -2.42
N TYR A 747 38.05 7.36 -1.41
CA TYR A 747 38.08 7.78 0.00
C TYR A 747 39.26 8.71 0.31
N HIS A 748 40.40 8.54 -0.39
CA HIS A 748 41.53 9.46 -0.26
C HIS A 748 41.18 10.85 -0.82
N ILE A 749 40.59 10.93 -2.03
CA ILE A 749 40.09 12.18 -2.61
C ILE A 749 39.11 12.86 -1.66
N ARG A 750 38.10 12.11 -1.16
CA ARG A 750 37.13 12.65 -0.19
C ARG A 750 37.79 13.13 1.10
N SER A 751 38.81 12.45 1.61
CA SER A 751 39.55 12.91 2.79
C SER A 751 40.33 14.21 2.52
N ASN A 752 40.86 14.40 1.30
CA ASN A 752 41.51 15.65 0.90
C ASN A 752 40.49 16.81 0.77
N CYS A 753 39.25 16.51 0.34
CA CYS A 753 38.16 17.49 0.35
C CYS A 753 37.79 17.92 1.79
N LEU A 754 37.76 16.98 2.74
CA LEU A 754 37.45 17.30 4.15
C LEU A 754 38.42 18.34 4.72
N LEU A 755 39.72 18.20 4.44
CA LEU A 755 40.73 19.15 4.91
C LEU A 755 40.43 20.57 4.41
N LYS A 756 40.28 20.74 3.09
CA LYS A 756 39.95 22.03 2.47
C LYS A 756 38.65 22.64 2.98
N PHE A 757 37.59 21.84 3.08
CA PHE A 757 36.30 22.34 3.55
C PHE A 757 36.32 22.65 5.06
N SER A 758 37.16 21.96 5.86
CA SER A 758 37.36 22.31 7.27
C SER A 758 38.13 23.61 7.48
N GLU A 759 39.03 23.97 6.55
CA GLU A 759 39.70 25.27 6.53
C GLU A 759 38.71 26.41 6.16
N MET A 760 37.75 26.13 5.27
CA MET A 760 36.73 27.10 4.82
C MET A 760 35.57 27.29 5.79
N TYR A 761 35.12 26.22 6.46
CA TYR A 761 33.83 26.17 7.19
C TYR A 761 33.92 25.61 8.62
N GLY A 762 35.13 25.37 9.15
CA GLY A 762 35.35 24.76 10.46
C GLY A 762 35.10 23.23 10.49
N SER A 763 35.32 22.57 11.64
CA SER A 763 35.29 21.10 11.73
C SER A 763 33.90 20.49 11.96
N LEU A 764 33.64 19.34 11.33
CA LEU A 764 32.46 18.48 11.57
C LEU A 764 32.61 17.51 12.76
N THR A 765 33.81 17.37 13.34
CA THR A 765 34.08 16.32 14.36
C THR A 765 33.26 16.47 15.63
N GLY A 766 32.93 17.70 16.04
CA GLY A 766 32.08 17.98 17.20
C GLY A 766 30.58 17.73 17.00
N ARG A 767 30.15 17.32 15.80
CA ARG A 767 28.74 17.22 15.39
C ARG A 767 28.26 15.78 15.18
N LYS A 768 28.76 14.85 16.02
CA LYS A 768 28.40 13.42 15.97
C LYS A 768 27.01 13.19 16.56
N TRP A 769 26.17 12.47 15.82
CA TRP A 769 24.85 12.00 16.25
C TRP A 769 24.86 10.47 16.38
N GLU A 770 24.13 9.94 17.36
CA GLU A 770 24.03 8.50 17.59
C GLU A 770 23.00 7.83 16.67
N PHE A 771 23.11 6.50 16.53
CA PHE A 771 22.09 5.64 15.93
C PHE A 771 21.09 5.18 17.01
N ASP A 772 20.04 4.48 16.60
CA ASP A 772 19.05 3.84 17.49
C ASP A 772 18.33 4.84 18.44
N GLY A 773 18.25 6.12 18.06
CA GLY A 773 17.73 7.21 18.89
C GLY A 773 16.23 7.50 18.69
N ARG A 774 15.58 6.86 17.72
CA ARG A 774 14.19 7.16 17.34
C ARG A 774 13.19 6.12 17.85
N LYS A 775 12.04 6.62 18.28
CA LYS A 775 10.93 5.79 18.79
C LYS A 775 10.26 4.91 17.74
N ASP A 776 10.39 5.23 16.46
CA ASP A 776 9.78 4.48 15.34
C ASP A 776 10.65 3.31 14.83
N GLY A 777 11.89 3.18 15.33
CA GLY A 777 12.80 2.13 14.93
C GLY A 777 13.39 2.28 13.52
N TRP A 778 13.16 3.40 12.83
CA TRP A 778 13.62 3.57 11.44
C TRP A 778 15.10 3.97 11.34
N ASP A 779 15.82 4.08 12.45
CA ASP A 779 17.30 4.10 12.52
C ASP A 779 17.89 2.83 13.18
N VAL A 780 17.05 1.87 13.59
CA VAL A 780 17.43 0.80 14.54
C VAL A 780 18.12 -0.42 13.91
N ARG A 781 19.00 -1.03 14.70
CA ARG A 781 19.71 -2.29 14.42
C ARG A 781 18.89 -3.55 14.73
N LEU A 782 18.40 -4.25 13.70
CA LEU A 782 18.16 -5.70 13.79
C LEU A 782 19.49 -6.46 13.80
N GLN A 783 19.82 -7.13 14.91
CA GLN A 783 21.07 -7.89 15.08
C GLN A 783 21.16 -9.15 14.19
N ALA A 784 20.04 -9.64 13.65
CA ALA A 784 19.99 -10.89 12.87
C ALA A 784 20.47 -10.74 11.41
N GLN A 785 20.49 -9.52 10.85
CA GLN A 785 20.81 -9.31 9.42
C GLN A 785 22.31 -9.48 9.10
N ASP A 786 23.20 -9.12 10.04
CA ASP A 786 24.67 -9.13 9.84
C ASP A 786 25.21 -10.55 9.46
N ALA A 787 24.48 -11.61 9.82
CA ALA A 787 24.82 -13.00 9.51
C ALA A 787 24.43 -13.43 8.07
N CYS A 788 23.45 -12.75 7.45
CA CYS A 788 23.01 -13.04 6.07
C CYS A 788 23.81 -12.23 5.04
N ASP A 789 24.00 -10.93 5.25
CA ASP A 789 24.80 -10.09 4.33
C ASP A 789 26.23 -10.64 4.14
N SER A 790 26.82 -11.20 5.20
CA SER A 790 28.15 -11.81 5.15
C SER A 790 28.19 -13.14 4.38
N THR A 791 27.09 -13.90 4.31
CA THR A 791 27.00 -15.14 3.52
C THR A 791 26.54 -14.88 2.07
N GLU A 792 25.75 -13.85 1.82
CA GLU A 792 25.28 -13.48 0.49
C GLU A 792 26.38 -12.76 -0.33
N GLU A 793 27.22 -11.91 0.31
CA GLU A 793 28.41 -11.34 -0.35
C GLU A 793 29.53 -12.39 -0.58
N LEU A 794 29.45 -13.57 0.05
CA LEU A 794 30.30 -14.74 -0.27
C LEU A 794 29.71 -15.53 -1.44
N ARG A 795 28.41 -15.85 -1.42
CA ARG A 795 27.73 -16.55 -2.53
C ARG A 795 27.82 -15.80 -3.86
N LEU A 796 27.60 -14.48 -3.86
CA LEU A 796 27.73 -13.67 -5.07
C LEU A 796 29.18 -13.61 -5.59
N LYS A 797 30.19 -13.76 -4.72
CA LYS A 797 31.60 -13.88 -5.16
C LYS A 797 31.88 -15.25 -5.76
N GLU A 798 31.30 -16.32 -5.22
CA GLU A 798 31.41 -17.68 -5.78
C GLU A 798 30.68 -17.81 -7.12
N GLU A 799 29.44 -17.31 -7.25
CA GLU A 799 28.68 -17.34 -8.51
C GLU A 799 29.30 -16.46 -9.60
N VAL A 800 29.83 -15.28 -9.25
CA VAL A 800 30.57 -14.42 -10.21
C VAL A 800 31.97 -14.98 -10.53
N SER A 801 32.57 -15.81 -9.68
CA SER A 801 33.75 -16.59 -10.04
C SER A 801 33.38 -17.68 -11.06
N CYS A 802 32.30 -18.42 -10.81
CA CYS A 802 31.83 -19.51 -11.67
C CYS A 802 31.41 -19.02 -13.07
N LEU A 803 30.93 -17.78 -13.20
CA LEU A 803 30.61 -17.15 -14.49
C LEU A 803 31.81 -16.55 -15.23
N LYS A 804 32.97 -16.36 -14.57
CA LYS A 804 34.19 -15.84 -15.22
C LYS A 804 35.03 -16.91 -15.92
N ASP A 805 34.88 -18.18 -15.53
CA ASP A 805 35.59 -19.29 -16.16
C ASP A 805 34.90 -19.82 -17.45
N LEU A 806 33.80 -19.19 -17.87
CA LEU A 806 32.95 -19.66 -18.98
C LEU A 806 33.23 -19.09 -20.40
N PRO A 807 34.23 -18.20 -20.63
CA PRO A 807 34.72 -17.93 -21.98
C PRO A 807 36.25 -18.15 -22.11
N ALA A 808 36.76 -19.34 -21.75
CA ALA A 808 38.16 -19.72 -21.99
C ALA A 808 38.36 -21.13 -22.63
N GLN A 809 37.28 -21.90 -22.87
CA GLN A 809 37.34 -23.21 -23.55
C GLN A 809 36.50 -23.30 -24.84
N ALA A 810 35.91 -22.20 -25.29
CA ALA A 810 35.08 -22.19 -26.50
C ALA A 810 35.86 -21.95 -27.82
N GLU A 811 37.07 -21.36 -27.77
CA GLU A 811 37.83 -21.01 -28.99
C GLU A 811 38.82 -22.10 -29.45
N SER A 812 39.36 -22.94 -28.57
CA SER A 812 40.31 -24.02 -28.99
C SER A 812 39.65 -25.21 -29.70
N ARG A 813 38.31 -25.21 -29.85
CA ARG A 813 37.54 -26.26 -30.56
C ARG A 813 37.00 -25.83 -31.94
N ARG A 814 37.29 -24.63 -32.44
CA ARG A 814 36.88 -24.21 -33.80
C ARG A 814 37.96 -24.32 -34.87
N GLU A 815 39.24 -24.46 -34.50
CA GLU A 815 40.35 -24.64 -35.46
C GLU A 815 40.74 -26.11 -35.74
N LYS A 816 40.03 -27.10 -35.17
CA LYS A 816 40.35 -28.54 -35.30
C LYS A 816 39.26 -29.40 -35.93
N THR A 817 38.36 -28.81 -36.73
CA THR A 817 37.32 -29.56 -37.47
C THR A 817 37.13 -29.03 -38.89
N LEU A 818 38.26 -28.76 -39.56
CA LEU A 818 38.30 -28.41 -40.99
C LEU A 818 39.65 -28.83 -41.62
N LYS A 819 40.01 -30.11 -41.42
CA LYS A 819 41.07 -30.85 -42.13
C LYS A 819 40.82 -32.36 -41.91
N LEU A 820 41.12 -33.16 -42.93
CA LEU A 820 40.95 -34.63 -43.01
C LEU A 820 39.50 -35.11 -43.22
N HIS A 821 39.07 -35.08 -44.47
CA HIS A 821 38.62 -36.31 -45.13
C HIS A 821 39.55 -36.58 -46.32
N GLU A 822 39.90 -37.85 -46.49
CA GLU A 822 40.67 -38.45 -47.60
C GLU A 822 39.83 -38.40 -48.92
N ASP A 823 40.29 -38.65 -50.15
CA ASP A 823 41.60 -39.08 -50.69
C ASP A 823 41.71 -38.71 -52.20
N PRO A 824 42.77 -39.06 -52.97
CA PRO A 824 43.06 -38.44 -54.28
C PRO A 824 42.49 -39.18 -55.50
N SER A 825 42.34 -38.45 -56.61
CA SER A 825 42.74 -38.95 -57.95
C SER A 825 42.92 -37.79 -58.96
N SER A 826 43.67 -38.07 -60.02
CA SER A 826 44.21 -37.09 -60.98
C SER A 826 43.19 -36.52 -61.98
N SER A 827 43.36 -35.27 -62.42
CA SER A 827 44.08 -34.97 -63.70
C SER A 827 43.84 -33.57 -64.29
N LYS A 828 44.88 -33.08 -64.99
CA LYS A 828 44.89 -32.21 -66.20
C LYS A 828 44.15 -30.84 -66.26
N GLN A 829 44.97 -29.84 -66.62
CA GLN A 829 44.78 -28.79 -67.66
C GLN A 829 43.68 -27.72 -67.41
N ARG A 830 44.05 -26.43 -67.55
CA ARG A 830 43.69 -25.49 -68.66
C ARG A 830 42.18 -25.43 -68.95
N GLU A 831 41.56 -24.26 -69.06
CA GLU A 831 42.09 -22.93 -69.45
C GLU A 831 41.77 -21.81 -68.44
#